data_AF-A0A7J5W0T6-F1
#
_entry.id   AF-A0A7J5W0T6-F1
#
_cell.length_a   1.000
_cell.length_b   1.000
_cell.length_c   1.000
_cell.angle_alpha   90.00
_cell.angle_beta   90.00
_cell.angle_gamma   90.00
#
_symmetry.space_group_name_H-M   'P 1'
#
loop_
_entity.id
_entity.type
_entity.pdbx_description
1 polymer ?
#
loop_
_entity_poly.entity_id
_entity_poly.type
_entity_poly.pdbx_seq_one_letter_code
_entity_poly.pdbx_strand_id
1 'polypeptide(L)'
;MQRFTPVIIALFFIKVFLISFRLPAQQAVIWQPPYVGTGSSVAWLSCENCFSSEETGLPVLVININHKQPVASVILADEVYKPLDSIEMAALLFADYHSLSENISPIFSAFGKDELYSHQILFTPLRKNPENGTIEKLVSFSFEFEEAEQPSAVNKNSLAYSNTSVLATGDWYRLSVKQNGIHQLTYNDLAAMGINVNGLSSSLIRVHGYGGGMLPERADSPRNDDLPEVSVMVIDGGDGTFDQGDYILFYAQGTEKWDYNLQTELFNHRKHLYSDYSYYFLSVNSGTGSRMMEFPQPASPAGTVIVDYDWFYAYHPDEFSLVKSGKEWFGDLFDIVSSRDYAIPAYSTAAEKEVSIRLSVAARSTSSTSFTLAAAGKTFTSFVSPITTEANTAYARMNTETFKALTTSALSSVNLKYNKPSGSALGWLNFIEINTPAALNFSGGMMNFRKAGVEGVVEYRFTGSGQVSQLWDVSNPLQPGYINVVSTGSGFQFKALSDSRREYVLSDNASFLKPQFVEKLANQNLHGLGPHTMVIVAHPDFADQAVRLAEFHTSHNDFSVLVVQPQTIYNEFSSGAQDISAIRDFMRMLWKKASSGNQPRYLLLFGDASYDYKDYLTGNSNFVPTFQSVESLHPVNSYATDDFFASIDDAEGGLSSDVVDIGVGRLVVQTAEQAKNAVDKIIHYATAADKVHGEWRNIIAFVADDEDGNEHMRQADQLATMIDTTYRNYNTEKIFLDAYPQISTPGGQRAPDANLAINQRMEKGALIVNYTGHGGETGWAHERVLEVNDVLSWTNFDRMPVFMTATCEFSRYDDPLRVSAGEMVFLNPRGGGVALFTTARPTFGTPNFTLARNFYNIAFKPTDNGMPYLGDLIRISKRLSGPDNNGKKFVLLGDPALKMAYPEYKIYTTSINGNAVSFLSDTLRAMEEVTITGYVGDEDGIPLTDFSGVITPTVFDKETLIETLGSDGASRMTFSVRKNIIYKGKALVENGYFSISFIVPRDIAYQFGKGKISYYATDGVRDAAGYHDRFVIGGISNTAITDQSGPEIRLFINDTLFRSGGFTDENPVLIAYVNDESGVNTIGSSIGHDIVAVLNLKTDAPFILNDYYEADLNTYKSGRITYPFKRLEPGKHTVRVKVWDVNNNSSEASIDFFVASSSELTLGSFDIYPNPFSEMATLIFEHNKAGENLDLNLSIFSLAGIQVASLNRTIFADGYRSVAFEWDGRGANGSQISAGLYIGRLRVRDALGNESFSSVKISIVR
;
A
#
# COMPACT_ATOMS: atom_id res chain seq x y z
N MET A 1 -36.46 -65.69 0.21
CA MET A 1 -37.89 -65.53 0.57
C MET A 1 -37.97 -65.04 2.02
N GLN A 2 -38.67 -63.91 2.25
CA GLN A 2 -39.27 -63.38 3.50
C GLN A 2 -38.35 -63.21 4.75
N ARG A 3 -37.97 -61.98 5.13
CA ARG A 3 -38.68 -60.93 5.94
C ARG A 3 -39.00 -61.33 7.41
N PHE A 4 -38.30 -60.77 8.41
CA PHE A 4 -38.76 -59.69 9.35
C PHE A 4 -37.82 -59.51 10.58
N THR A 5 -37.66 -58.23 10.96
CA THR A 5 -36.84 -57.51 11.98
C THR A 5 -37.44 -57.56 13.42
N PRO A 6 -37.10 -56.70 14.44
CA PRO A 6 -35.86 -56.30 15.16
C PRO A 6 -36.00 -56.31 16.73
N VAL A 7 -34.96 -55.98 17.53
CA VAL A 7 -35.12 -55.46 18.92
C VAL A 7 -34.07 -54.37 19.28
N ILE A 8 -34.56 -53.13 19.30
CA ILE A 8 -34.41 -52.00 20.25
C ILE A 8 -33.07 -51.77 20.99
N ILE A 9 -32.46 -50.60 20.68
CA ILE A 9 -31.44 -49.87 21.45
C ILE A 9 -32.15 -48.86 22.37
N ALA A 10 -31.77 -48.80 23.64
CA ALA A 10 -32.11 -47.73 24.58
C ALA A 10 -30.98 -46.68 24.61
N LEU A 11 -31.29 -45.45 24.22
CA LEU A 11 -30.42 -44.28 24.34
C LEU A 11 -30.83 -43.46 25.58
N PHE A 12 -29.87 -43.19 26.44
CA PHE A 12 -29.96 -42.29 27.59
C PHE A 12 -30.08 -40.83 27.10
N PHE A 13 -31.12 -40.13 27.55
CA PHE A 13 -31.21 -38.67 27.48
C PHE A 13 -30.37 -38.06 28.62
N ILE A 14 -29.25 -37.41 28.29
CA ILE A 14 -28.66 -36.37 29.14
C ILE A 14 -29.11 -35.03 28.55
N LYS A 15 -29.97 -34.30 29.26
CA LYS A 15 -30.21 -32.88 29.00
C LYS A 15 -28.96 -32.11 29.43
N VAL A 16 -28.17 -31.69 28.45
CA VAL A 16 -27.08 -30.72 28.65
C VAL A 16 -27.72 -29.34 28.83
N PHE A 17 -27.30 -28.61 29.87
CA PHE A 17 -27.74 -27.23 30.09
C PHE A 17 -26.92 -26.31 29.18
N LEU A 18 -27.55 -25.75 28.15
CA LEU A 18 -27.02 -24.59 27.43
C LEU A 18 -27.20 -23.35 28.31
N ILE A 19 -26.17 -22.50 28.42
CA ILE A 19 -26.26 -21.20 29.09
C ILE A 19 -26.57 -20.17 28.02
N SER A 20 -27.81 -19.66 28.00
CA SER A 20 -28.15 -18.48 27.22
C SER A 20 -27.94 -17.22 28.07
N PHE A 21 -27.41 -16.17 27.45
CA PHE A 21 -27.33 -14.85 28.08
C PHE A 21 -27.99 -13.80 27.18
N ARG A 22 -28.58 -12.79 27.83
CA ARG A 22 -29.20 -11.64 27.16
C ARG A 22 -28.35 -10.40 27.38
N LEU A 23 -28.15 -9.62 26.32
CA LEU A 23 -27.68 -8.26 26.50
C LEU A 23 -28.86 -7.42 27.05
N PRO A 24 -28.71 -6.72 28.19
CA PRO A 24 -29.82 -6.06 28.87
C PRO A 24 -30.31 -4.77 28.17
N ALA A 25 -29.68 -4.33 27.08
CA ALA A 25 -30.05 -3.11 26.36
C ALA A 25 -30.87 -3.44 25.10
N GLN A 26 -32.12 -2.99 25.07
CA GLN A 26 -32.94 -2.99 23.86
C GLN A 26 -32.30 -2.06 22.82
N GLN A 27 -31.98 -2.59 21.64
CA GLN A 27 -31.46 -1.83 20.51
C GLN A 27 -32.60 -1.28 19.67
N ALA A 28 -32.39 -0.10 19.08
CA ALA A 28 -33.33 0.53 18.16
C ALA A 28 -32.73 0.59 16.75
N VAL A 29 -33.55 0.31 15.74
CA VAL A 29 -33.17 0.54 14.34
C VAL A 29 -33.55 1.98 13.99
N ILE A 30 -32.54 2.81 13.73
CA ILE A 30 -32.73 4.21 13.38
C ILE A 30 -32.93 4.30 11.87
N TRP A 31 -34.19 4.26 11.44
CA TRP A 31 -34.56 4.40 10.03
C TRP A 31 -34.40 5.84 9.55
N GLN A 32 -33.84 5.99 8.36
CA GLN A 32 -33.74 7.28 7.69
C GLN A 32 -34.94 7.47 6.74
N PRO A 33 -35.38 8.72 6.49
CA PRO A 33 -36.39 9.01 5.48
C PRO A 33 -35.92 8.49 4.11
N PRO A 34 -36.79 7.83 3.31
CA PRO A 34 -36.41 7.36 1.98
C PRO A 34 -35.81 8.49 1.14
N TYR A 35 -34.58 8.31 0.71
CA TYR A 35 -33.84 9.29 -0.08
C TYR A 35 -34.08 9.04 -1.57
N VAL A 36 -34.46 10.08 -2.31
CA VAL A 36 -34.51 10.09 -3.77
C VAL A 36 -33.23 10.76 -4.24
N GLY A 37 -32.33 10.00 -4.85
CA GLY A 37 -31.12 10.57 -5.47
C GLY A 37 -31.53 11.60 -6.51
N THR A 38 -30.97 12.80 -6.44
CA THR A 38 -31.28 13.87 -7.42
C THR A 38 -30.79 13.41 -8.81
N GLY A 39 -31.74 13.13 -9.72
CA GLY A 39 -31.49 12.54 -11.05
C GLY A 39 -31.95 11.09 -11.21
N SER A 40 -32.30 10.41 -10.11
CA SER A 40 -32.91 9.07 -10.12
C SER A 40 -34.39 9.15 -9.76
N SER A 41 -35.25 8.39 -10.44
CA SER A 41 -36.66 8.22 -10.05
C SER A 41 -36.85 7.14 -8.97
N VAL A 42 -35.77 6.75 -8.30
CA VAL A 42 -35.72 5.58 -7.41
C VAL A 42 -35.44 6.05 -5.99
N ALA A 43 -36.37 5.78 -5.08
CA ALA A 43 -36.18 5.98 -3.64
C ALA A 43 -35.60 4.69 -3.05
N TRP A 44 -34.68 4.80 -2.10
CA TRP A 44 -34.14 3.65 -1.35
C TRP A 44 -34.51 3.73 0.11
N LEU A 45 -34.80 2.58 0.72
CA LEU A 45 -35.07 2.45 2.15
C LEU A 45 -33.75 2.19 2.89
N SER A 46 -33.39 3.02 3.88
CA SER A 46 -32.13 2.90 4.62
C SER A 46 -32.27 3.13 6.13
N CYS A 47 -31.29 2.65 6.89
CA CYS A 47 -31.16 2.82 8.33
C CYS A 47 -29.70 3.09 8.73
N GLU A 48 -29.48 3.64 9.91
CA GLU A 48 -28.13 3.82 10.46
C GLU A 48 -27.43 2.46 10.62
N ASN A 49 -26.17 2.38 10.20
CA ASN A 49 -25.37 1.13 10.13
C ASN A 49 -25.96 0.05 9.19
N CYS A 50 -26.78 0.45 8.22
CA CYS A 50 -27.25 -0.41 7.15
C CYS A 50 -26.53 -0.13 5.85
N PHE A 51 -26.23 -1.17 5.07
CA PHE A 51 -25.84 -1.05 3.65
C PHE A 51 -26.91 -1.69 2.76
N SER A 52 -26.94 -1.36 1.47
CA SER A 52 -27.86 -2.02 0.53
C SER A 52 -27.21 -3.28 -0.03
N SER A 53 -27.91 -4.42 0.06
CA SER A 53 -27.46 -5.67 -0.55
C SER A 53 -27.35 -5.54 -2.07
N GLU A 54 -26.23 -5.91 -2.68
CA GLU A 54 -26.07 -5.90 -4.14
C GLU A 54 -26.92 -6.98 -4.83
N GLU A 55 -27.16 -8.11 -4.16
CA GLU A 55 -27.98 -9.20 -4.72
C GLU A 55 -29.48 -8.89 -4.69
N THR A 56 -29.95 -8.23 -3.64
CA THR A 56 -31.40 -8.06 -3.37
C THR A 56 -31.86 -6.61 -3.29
N GLY A 57 -30.97 -5.63 -3.22
CA GLY A 57 -31.32 -4.21 -3.03
C GLY A 57 -31.96 -3.89 -1.67
N LEU A 58 -31.97 -4.85 -0.73
CA LEU A 58 -32.58 -4.70 0.59
C LEU A 58 -31.56 -4.13 1.60
N PRO A 59 -31.99 -3.31 2.58
CA PRO A 59 -31.10 -2.82 3.63
C PRO A 59 -30.64 -3.99 4.52
N VAL A 60 -29.35 -4.06 4.84
CA VAL A 60 -28.74 -5.05 5.74
C VAL A 60 -28.11 -4.30 6.90
N LEU A 61 -28.64 -4.51 8.12
CA LEU A 61 -28.13 -3.93 9.35
C LEU A 61 -26.89 -4.70 9.82
N VAL A 62 -25.83 -3.97 10.16
CA VAL A 62 -24.58 -4.54 10.68
C VAL A 62 -24.37 -4.11 12.12
N ILE A 63 -24.19 -5.09 13.01
CA ILE A 63 -23.90 -4.85 14.42
C ILE A 63 -22.67 -5.64 14.84
N ASN A 64 -21.69 -4.93 15.40
CA ASN A 64 -20.50 -5.53 15.98
C ASN A 64 -20.64 -5.59 17.50
N ILE A 65 -20.46 -6.77 18.08
CA ILE A 65 -20.39 -6.96 19.54
C ILE A 65 -19.02 -7.55 19.90
N ASN A 66 -18.46 -7.08 21.02
CA ASN A 66 -17.27 -7.69 21.58
C ASN A 66 -17.67 -8.57 22.76
N HIS A 67 -17.34 -9.86 22.70
CA HIS A 67 -17.67 -10.81 23.75
C HIS A 67 -16.47 -11.72 24.06
N LYS A 68 -16.35 -12.18 25.31
CA LYS A 68 -15.17 -12.94 25.77
C LYS A 68 -15.18 -14.41 25.34
N GLN A 69 -16.33 -14.92 24.91
CA GLN A 69 -16.53 -16.30 24.47
C GLN A 69 -17.08 -16.35 23.05
N PRO A 70 -16.81 -17.41 22.29
CA PRO A 70 -17.47 -17.63 21.00
C PRO A 70 -18.96 -17.94 21.22
N VAL A 71 -19.81 -17.32 20.41
CA VAL A 71 -21.25 -17.56 20.39
C VAL A 71 -21.56 -18.63 19.31
N ALA A 72 -22.43 -19.59 19.62
CA ALA A 72 -22.91 -20.62 18.70
C ALA A 72 -24.09 -20.17 17.83
N SER A 73 -25.01 -19.38 18.39
CA SER A 73 -26.16 -18.85 17.65
C SER A 73 -26.60 -17.49 18.21
N VAL A 74 -27.20 -16.68 17.34
CA VAL A 74 -27.79 -15.39 17.69
C VAL A 74 -29.24 -15.40 17.28
N ILE A 75 -30.13 -15.07 18.21
CA ILE A 75 -31.55 -14.94 17.97
C ILE A 75 -31.99 -13.53 18.36
N LEU A 76 -32.85 -12.92 17.55
CA LEU A 76 -33.52 -11.68 17.91
C LEU A 76 -34.61 -11.99 18.94
N ALA A 77 -34.70 -11.16 19.97
CA ALA A 77 -35.72 -11.24 21.00
C ALA A 77 -36.39 -9.86 21.16
N ASP A 78 -37.56 -9.83 21.80
CA ASP A 78 -38.30 -8.58 22.10
C ASP A 78 -38.50 -7.67 20.86
N GLU A 79 -38.69 -8.29 19.70
CA GLU A 79 -38.78 -7.61 18.41
C GLU A 79 -40.07 -6.79 18.30
N VAL A 80 -39.93 -5.50 18.01
CA VAL A 80 -41.04 -4.59 17.75
C VAL A 80 -41.02 -4.20 16.28
N TYR A 81 -42.13 -4.44 15.60
CA TYR A 81 -42.29 -4.17 14.17
C TYR A 81 -43.29 -3.06 13.90
N LYS A 82 -43.12 -2.39 12.76
CA LYS A 82 -44.07 -1.40 12.24
C LYS A 82 -44.28 -1.63 10.74
N PRO A 83 -45.53 -1.57 10.22
CA PRO A 83 -45.77 -1.58 8.78
C PRO A 83 -45.05 -0.43 8.09
N LEU A 84 -44.55 -0.67 6.88
CA LEU A 84 -44.03 0.39 6.03
C LEU A 84 -45.14 1.35 5.62
N ASP A 85 -44.86 2.65 5.61
CA ASP A 85 -45.78 3.61 5.02
C ASP A 85 -45.73 3.59 3.48
N SER A 86 -46.60 4.35 2.83
CA SER A 86 -46.71 4.36 1.36
C SER A 86 -45.44 4.84 0.65
N ILE A 87 -44.64 5.71 1.28
CA ILE A 87 -43.40 6.24 0.71
C ILE A 87 -42.30 5.18 0.86
N GLU A 88 -42.21 4.56 2.03
CA GLU A 88 -41.27 3.49 2.33
C GLU A 88 -41.52 2.25 1.48
N MET A 89 -42.79 1.91 1.24
CA MET A 89 -43.17 0.80 0.35
C MET A 89 -42.79 1.08 -1.11
N ALA A 90 -42.92 2.32 -1.57
CA ALA A 90 -42.47 2.71 -2.91
C ALA A 90 -40.94 2.61 -3.05
N ALA A 91 -40.19 2.81 -1.96
CA ALA A 91 -38.75 2.68 -1.93
C ALA A 91 -38.23 1.22 -2.02
N LEU A 92 -39.12 0.23 -1.99
CA LEU A 92 -38.78 -1.18 -2.20
C LEU A 92 -39.08 -1.69 -3.62
N LEU A 93 -39.62 -0.85 -4.52
CA LEU A 93 -40.02 -1.27 -5.87
C LEU A 93 -38.88 -1.82 -6.75
N PHE A 94 -37.63 -1.49 -6.40
CA PHE A 94 -36.42 -1.92 -7.11
C PHE A 94 -35.57 -2.92 -6.30
N ALA A 95 -36.06 -3.32 -5.12
CA ALA A 95 -35.45 -4.37 -4.31
C ALA A 95 -36.23 -5.69 -4.50
N ASP A 96 -35.55 -6.82 -4.36
CA ASP A 96 -36.18 -8.15 -4.32
C ASP A 96 -36.87 -8.39 -2.96
N TYR A 97 -37.86 -7.57 -2.64
CA TYR A 97 -38.64 -7.72 -1.40
C TYR A 97 -39.48 -9.00 -1.38
N HIS A 98 -39.61 -9.69 -2.52
CA HIS A 98 -40.25 -10.99 -2.60
C HIS A 98 -39.43 -12.09 -1.92
N SER A 99 -38.11 -11.91 -1.78
CA SER A 99 -37.22 -12.80 -1.03
C SER A 99 -37.39 -12.74 0.49
N LEU A 100 -38.09 -11.73 1.03
CA LEU A 100 -38.27 -11.57 2.49
C LEU A 100 -39.05 -12.73 3.12
N SER A 101 -38.53 -13.22 4.25
CA SER A 101 -39.12 -14.26 5.10
C SER A 101 -40.09 -13.70 6.15
N GLU A 102 -40.85 -14.57 6.80
CA GLU A 102 -41.73 -14.22 7.93
C GLU A 102 -40.95 -13.95 9.23
N ASN A 103 -39.75 -14.52 9.36
CA ASN A 103 -38.86 -14.32 10.50
C ASN A 103 -37.51 -13.78 10.04
N ILE A 104 -36.94 -12.82 10.77
CA ILE A 104 -35.59 -12.34 10.53
C ILE A 104 -34.60 -13.37 11.11
N SER A 105 -33.66 -13.83 10.29
CA SER A 105 -32.61 -14.76 10.69
C SER A 105 -31.26 -14.06 10.65
N PRO A 106 -30.67 -13.70 11.80
CA PRO A 106 -29.35 -13.11 11.85
C PRO A 106 -28.27 -14.05 11.33
N ILE A 107 -27.44 -13.53 10.43
CA ILE A 107 -26.17 -14.15 10.06
C ILE A 107 -25.14 -13.64 11.04
N PHE A 108 -24.41 -14.56 11.65
CA PHE A 108 -23.42 -14.24 12.66
C PHE A 108 -22.06 -14.80 12.24
N SER A 109 -21.02 -14.03 12.51
CA SER A 109 -19.63 -14.41 12.27
C SER A 109 -18.76 -13.97 13.46
N ALA A 110 -17.87 -14.86 13.90
CA ALA A 110 -16.98 -14.63 15.03
C ALA A 110 -15.54 -14.43 14.53
N PHE A 111 -14.85 -13.42 15.07
CA PHE A 111 -13.48 -13.06 14.68
C PHE A 111 -12.59 -12.92 15.91
N GLY A 112 -11.36 -13.39 15.78
CA GLY A 112 -10.30 -13.26 16.77
C GLY A 112 -10.06 -14.49 17.64
N LYS A 113 -8.85 -14.57 18.19
CA LYS A 113 -8.44 -15.51 19.23
C LYS A 113 -7.55 -14.77 20.24
N ASP A 114 -7.65 -15.19 21.50
CA ASP A 114 -6.86 -14.72 22.65
C ASP A 114 -7.21 -13.28 23.15
N GLU A 115 -8.30 -13.24 23.96
CA GLU A 115 -8.76 -12.22 24.94
C GLU A 115 -10.03 -11.41 24.63
N LEU A 116 -10.42 -11.22 23.35
CA LEU A 116 -11.74 -10.68 22.96
C LEU A 116 -12.16 -11.22 21.58
N TYR A 117 -13.35 -11.81 21.47
CA TYR A 117 -13.98 -12.12 20.18
C TYR A 117 -14.81 -10.92 19.72
N SER A 118 -14.54 -10.43 18.52
CA SER A 118 -15.45 -9.51 17.83
C SER A 118 -16.42 -10.34 17.01
N HIS A 119 -17.71 -10.14 17.23
CA HIS A 119 -18.73 -10.80 16.47
C HIS A 119 -19.50 -9.80 15.63
N GLN A 120 -19.62 -10.09 14.34
CA GLN A 120 -20.46 -9.31 13.43
C GLN A 120 -21.75 -10.05 13.18
N ILE A 121 -22.86 -9.34 13.39
CA ILE A 121 -24.22 -9.81 13.17
C ILE A 121 -24.80 -8.99 12.03
N LEU A 122 -25.24 -9.67 10.97
CA LEU A 122 -25.84 -9.08 9.78
C LEU A 122 -27.26 -9.62 9.60
N PHE A 123 -28.22 -8.75 9.33
CA PHE A 123 -29.55 -9.16 8.89
C PHE A 123 -30.31 -8.06 8.18
N THR A 124 -31.25 -8.46 7.32
CA THR A 124 -32.23 -7.54 6.74
C THR A 124 -33.27 -7.18 7.79
N PRO A 125 -33.41 -5.90 8.23
CA PRO A 125 -34.35 -5.49 9.27
C PRO A 125 -35.79 -5.32 8.73
N LEU A 126 -36.18 -6.16 7.77
CA LEU A 126 -37.51 -6.21 7.14
C LEU A 126 -38.04 -7.66 7.18
N ARG A 127 -39.35 -7.82 7.30
CA ARG A 127 -40.02 -9.13 7.20
C ARG A 127 -41.37 -9.03 6.52
N LYS A 128 -41.94 -10.17 6.13
CA LYS A 128 -43.37 -10.29 5.84
C LYS A 128 -44.14 -10.59 7.13
N ASN A 129 -45.18 -9.83 7.42
CA ASN A 129 -46.08 -10.12 8.52
C ASN A 129 -46.77 -11.48 8.28
N PRO A 130 -46.66 -12.46 9.20
CA PRO A 130 -47.18 -13.81 9.00
C PRO A 130 -48.71 -13.89 8.96
N GLU A 131 -49.43 -12.89 9.47
CA GLU A 131 -50.90 -12.89 9.52
C GLU A 131 -51.53 -12.30 8.25
N ASN A 132 -50.89 -11.31 7.63
CA ASN A 132 -51.50 -10.53 6.54
C ASN A 132 -50.58 -10.31 5.31
N GLY A 133 -49.34 -10.78 5.35
CA GLY A 133 -48.37 -10.67 4.25
C GLY A 133 -47.83 -9.27 3.96
N THR A 134 -48.20 -8.26 4.75
CA THR A 134 -47.66 -6.89 4.59
C THR A 134 -46.20 -6.82 5.03
N ILE A 135 -45.41 -5.93 4.43
CA ILE A 135 -44.00 -5.75 4.79
C ILE A 135 -43.90 -4.85 6.02
N GLU A 136 -43.14 -5.31 7.01
CA GLU A 136 -42.89 -4.59 8.24
C GLU A 136 -41.38 -4.33 8.40
N LYS A 137 -41.05 -3.17 8.97
CA LYS A 137 -39.70 -2.84 9.42
C LYS A 137 -39.52 -3.09 10.90
N LEU A 138 -38.34 -3.58 11.28
CA LEU A 138 -37.93 -3.74 12.66
C LEU A 138 -37.65 -2.36 13.28
N VAL A 139 -38.22 -2.06 14.45
CA VAL A 139 -38.07 -0.79 15.17
C VAL A 139 -37.13 -0.95 16.35
N SER A 140 -37.29 -2.03 17.11
CA SER A 140 -36.40 -2.36 18.23
C SER A 140 -36.36 -3.86 18.47
N PHE A 141 -35.30 -4.32 19.12
CA PHE A 141 -35.07 -5.73 19.44
C PHE A 141 -34.02 -5.84 20.56
N SER A 142 -33.86 -7.03 21.11
CA SER A 142 -32.74 -7.45 21.96
C SER A 142 -32.06 -8.67 21.33
N PHE A 143 -30.84 -8.98 21.76
CA PHE A 143 -30.17 -10.21 21.33
C PHE A 143 -30.20 -11.24 22.45
N GLU A 144 -30.54 -12.47 22.09
CA GLU A 144 -30.31 -13.66 22.91
C GLU A 144 -29.20 -14.49 22.25
N PHE A 145 -28.15 -14.77 23.03
CA PHE A 145 -26.97 -15.49 22.58
C PHE A 145 -26.97 -16.89 23.19
N GLU A 146 -26.67 -17.89 22.36
CA GLU A 146 -26.29 -19.21 22.84
C GLU A 146 -24.76 -19.32 22.76
N GLU A 147 -24.10 -19.56 23.88
CA GLU A 147 -22.65 -19.79 23.89
C GLU A 147 -22.30 -21.11 23.20
N ALA A 148 -21.22 -21.12 22.41
CA ALA A 148 -20.69 -22.37 21.88
C ALA A 148 -19.99 -23.16 22.99
N GLU A 149 -20.24 -24.48 23.06
CA GLU A 149 -19.34 -25.35 23.82
C GLU A 149 -17.93 -25.16 23.27
N GLN A 150 -17.02 -24.72 24.14
CA GLN A 150 -15.59 -24.81 23.87
C GLN A 150 -15.34 -26.25 23.40
N PRO A 151 -14.82 -26.49 22.18
CA PRO A 151 -14.34 -27.80 21.82
C PRO A 151 -13.42 -28.22 22.97
N SER A 152 -13.78 -29.31 23.67
CA SER A 152 -12.87 -29.96 24.61
C SER A 152 -11.53 -29.98 23.92
N ALA A 153 -10.49 -29.42 24.54
CA ALA A 153 -9.17 -29.28 23.95
C ALA A 153 -8.76 -30.64 23.36
N VAL A 154 -9.07 -30.84 22.08
CA VAL A 154 -8.39 -31.79 21.23
C VAL A 154 -6.98 -31.29 21.40
N ASN A 155 -6.10 -32.15 21.94
CA ASN A 155 -4.68 -31.88 21.99
C ASN A 155 -4.31 -31.38 20.60
N LYS A 156 -4.26 -30.04 20.45
CA LYS A 156 -3.69 -29.40 19.29
C LYS A 156 -2.27 -29.90 19.41
N ASN A 157 -1.89 -30.84 18.53
CA ASN A 157 -0.49 -31.02 18.23
C ASN A 157 -0.05 -29.62 17.82
N SER A 158 0.49 -28.84 18.76
CA SER A 158 1.27 -27.67 18.45
C SER A 158 2.26 -28.19 17.42
N LEU A 159 2.16 -27.71 16.18
CA LEU A 159 3.20 -27.94 15.19
C LEU A 159 4.50 -27.52 15.89
N ALA A 160 5.25 -28.51 16.34
CA ALA A 160 6.49 -28.30 17.04
C ALA A 160 7.50 -28.01 15.94
N TYR A 161 7.63 -26.72 15.61
CA TYR A 161 8.63 -26.25 14.67
C TYR A 161 10.01 -26.74 15.10
N SER A 162 10.83 -27.12 14.14
CA SER A 162 12.21 -27.49 14.36
C SER A 162 12.95 -26.35 15.06
N ASN A 163 13.88 -26.71 15.95
CA ASN A 163 14.75 -25.75 16.64
C ASN A 163 16.03 -25.46 15.84
N THR A 164 16.30 -26.22 14.78
CA THR A 164 17.46 -26.00 13.89
C THR A 164 17.12 -26.50 12.50
N SER A 165 17.52 -25.74 11.49
CA SER A 165 17.43 -26.20 10.10
C SER A 165 18.50 -27.25 9.83
N VAL A 166 18.21 -28.21 8.94
CA VAL A 166 19.25 -29.09 8.37
C VAL A 166 20.33 -28.30 7.63
N LEU A 167 20.00 -27.11 7.11
CA LEU A 167 20.95 -26.23 6.41
C LEU A 167 21.88 -25.46 7.35
N ALA A 168 21.74 -25.63 8.68
CA ALA A 168 22.53 -24.90 9.68
C ALA A 168 24.01 -25.28 9.65
N THR A 169 24.34 -26.49 9.22
CA THR A 169 25.71 -27.01 9.14
C THR A 169 25.87 -27.95 7.95
N GLY A 170 27.04 -27.96 7.32
CA GLY A 170 27.35 -28.84 6.19
C GLY A 170 27.88 -28.08 4.97
N ASP A 171 28.11 -28.82 3.88
CA ASP A 171 28.33 -28.27 2.54
C ASP A 171 27.09 -28.57 1.71
N TRP A 172 26.33 -27.53 1.37
CA TRP A 172 25.05 -27.66 0.69
C TRP A 172 25.10 -27.13 -0.74
N TYR A 173 24.57 -27.92 -1.68
CA TYR A 173 24.50 -27.58 -3.10
C TYR A 173 23.04 -27.63 -3.56
N ARG A 174 22.52 -26.48 -4.02
CA ARG A 174 21.13 -26.36 -4.47
C ARG A 174 20.99 -26.87 -5.90
N LEU A 175 20.03 -27.75 -6.11
CA LEU A 175 19.74 -28.41 -7.38
C LEU A 175 18.31 -28.10 -7.81
N SER A 176 18.08 -27.80 -9.08
CA SER A 176 16.74 -27.59 -9.64
C SER A 176 16.27 -28.77 -10.48
N VAL A 177 14.97 -29.03 -10.43
CA VAL A 177 14.28 -30.11 -11.13
C VAL A 177 13.00 -29.57 -11.79
N LYS A 178 12.72 -30.02 -13.02
CA LYS A 178 11.53 -29.61 -13.79
C LYS A 178 10.43 -30.67 -13.87
N GLN A 179 10.79 -31.94 -13.85
CA GLN A 179 9.88 -33.05 -14.13
C GLN A 179 9.95 -34.11 -13.04
N ASN A 180 8.83 -34.82 -12.82
CA ASN A 180 8.80 -35.97 -11.93
C ASN A 180 9.59 -37.13 -12.55
N GLY A 181 10.48 -37.77 -11.80
CA GLY A 181 11.19 -38.95 -12.29
C GLY A 181 12.41 -39.37 -11.49
N ILE A 182 13.16 -40.32 -12.07
CA ILE A 182 14.44 -40.80 -11.54
C ILE A 182 15.55 -39.87 -12.05
N HIS A 183 16.25 -39.22 -11.12
CA HIS A 183 17.34 -38.30 -11.39
C HIS A 183 18.70 -38.93 -11.08
N GLN A 184 19.69 -38.66 -11.94
CA GLN A 184 21.06 -39.15 -11.81
C GLN A 184 22.04 -38.01 -11.55
N LEU A 185 22.99 -38.25 -10.64
CA LEU A 185 24.20 -37.45 -10.45
C LEU A 185 25.42 -38.35 -10.48
N THR A 186 26.32 -38.10 -11.43
CA THR A 186 27.55 -38.87 -11.62
C THR A 186 28.72 -38.27 -10.84
N TYR A 187 29.81 -39.04 -10.72
CA TYR A 187 31.11 -38.52 -10.26
C TYR A 187 31.52 -37.20 -10.92
N ASN A 188 31.38 -37.11 -12.24
CA ASN A 188 31.76 -35.91 -12.99
C ASN A 188 30.84 -34.72 -12.69
N ASP A 189 29.57 -34.96 -12.38
CA ASP A 189 28.64 -33.90 -12.01
C ASP A 189 29.01 -33.30 -10.65
N LEU A 190 29.31 -34.14 -9.66
CA LEU A 190 29.78 -33.68 -8.35
C LEU A 190 31.08 -32.89 -8.48
N ALA A 191 32.05 -33.39 -9.24
CA ALA A 191 33.31 -32.70 -9.50
C ALA A 191 33.08 -31.32 -10.17
N ALA A 192 32.14 -31.23 -11.11
CA ALA A 192 31.79 -29.99 -11.80
C ALA A 192 31.10 -28.96 -10.88
N MET A 193 30.44 -29.40 -9.80
CA MET A 193 29.90 -28.52 -8.75
C MET A 193 30.99 -27.99 -7.81
N GLY A 194 32.24 -28.42 -7.97
CA GLY A 194 33.36 -28.07 -7.09
C GLY A 194 33.48 -28.96 -5.86
N ILE A 195 32.79 -30.10 -5.82
CA ILE A 195 32.91 -31.09 -4.73
C ILE A 195 34.21 -31.86 -4.89
N ASN A 196 34.98 -32.00 -3.80
CA ASN A 196 36.13 -32.89 -3.79
C ASN A 196 35.65 -34.34 -3.69
N VAL A 197 35.60 -35.00 -4.83
CA VAL A 197 35.19 -36.40 -4.99
C VAL A 197 36.34 -37.41 -4.74
N ASN A 198 37.59 -36.95 -4.61
CA ASN A 198 38.72 -37.86 -4.40
C ASN A 198 38.66 -38.48 -3.01
N GLY A 199 38.41 -39.80 -2.95
CA GLY A 199 38.22 -40.53 -1.69
C GLY A 199 36.93 -40.19 -0.98
N LEU A 200 35.93 -39.64 -1.69
CA LEU A 200 34.61 -39.39 -1.12
C LEU A 200 33.94 -40.71 -0.75
N SER A 201 33.55 -40.87 0.51
CA SER A 201 32.76 -42.02 0.93
C SER A 201 31.35 -41.93 0.32
N SER A 202 30.95 -42.98 -0.38
CA SER A 202 29.60 -43.15 -0.93
C SER A 202 28.52 -43.02 0.15
N SER A 203 28.82 -43.32 1.41
CA SER A 203 27.88 -43.23 2.53
C SER A 203 27.52 -41.80 2.94
N LEU A 204 28.34 -40.80 2.58
CA LEU A 204 28.16 -39.40 2.98
C LEU A 204 27.26 -38.61 2.01
N ILE A 205 26.91 -39.18 0.86
CA ILE A 205 26.06 -38.53 -0.13
C ILE A 205 24.60 -38.56 0.33
N ARG A 206 24.01 -37.37 0.42
CA ARG A 206 22.67 -37.09 0.97
C ARG A 206 21.93 -36.10 0.08
N VAL A 207 20.63 -36.30 -0.10
CA VAL A 207 19.76 -35.38 -0.83
C VAL A 207 18.60 -35.01 0.10
N HIS A 208 18.39 -33.72 0.31
CA HIS A 208 17.33 -33.16 1.14
C HIS A 208 16.34 -32.35 0.31
N GLY A 209 15.14 -32.22 0.83
CA GLY A 209 14.06 -31.48 0.21
C GLY A 209 12.90 -32.40 -0.14
N TYR A 210 11.73 -31.80 -0.25
CA TYR A 210 10.52 -32.50 -0.70
C TYR A 210 10.14 -32.10 -2.12
N GLY A 211 10.81 -31.09 -2.70
CA GLY A 211 10.53 -30.55 -4.02
C GLY A 211 9.04 -30.28 -4.20
N GLY A 212 8.50 -30.65 -5.37
CA GLY A 212 7.07 -30.77 -5.59
C GLY A 212 6.28 -29.46 -5.64
N GLY A 213 4.97 -29.59 -5.84
CA GLY A 213 4.06 -28.45 -6.07
C GLY A 213 3.83 -27.52 -4.87
N MET A 214 3.05 -26.48 -5.14
CA MET A 214 2.82 -25.29 -4.31
C MET A 214 2.43 -25.59 -2.86
N LEU A 215 2.96 -24.80 -1.92
CA LEU A 215 2.57 -24.86 -0.52
C LEU A 215 1.07 -24.54 -0.37
N PRO A 216 0.39 -25.14 0.63
CA PRO A 216 -0.99 -24.79 0.89
C PRO A 216 -1.09 -23.37 1.46
N GLU A 217 -1.93 -22.56 0.83
CA GLU A 217 -2.24 -21.23 1.32
C GLU A 217 -3.01 -21.24 2.64
N ARG A 218 -3.64 -22.35 3.06
CA ARG A 218 -4.33 -22.48 4.35
C ARG A 218 -3.32 -22.82 5.45
N ALA A 219 -3.28 -22.09 6.56
CA ALA A 219 -2.25 -22.24 7.61
C ALA A 219 -2.34 -23.54 8.44
N ASP A 220 -3.50 -24.17 8.51
CA ASP A 220 -3.76 -25.46 9.17
C ASP A 220 -3.40 -26.68 8.32
N SER A 221 -3.19 -26.49 7.01
CA SER A 221 -2.97 -27.61 6.09
C SER A 221 -1.61 -28.28 6.32
N PRO A 222 -1.51 -29.62 6.27
CA PRO A 222 -0.25 -30.33 6.47
C PRO A 222 0.84 -29.88 5.50
N ARG A 223 2.07 -29.70 6.01
CA ARG A 223 3.28 -29.39 5.24
C ARG A 223 4.52 -29.88 5.99
N ASN A 224 5.63 -29.98 5.28
CA ASN A 224 6.92 -30.23 5.91
C ASN A 224 7.42 -28.95 6.58
N ASP A 225 7.90 -29.08 7.81
CA ASP A 225 8.38 -27.97 8.62
C ASP A 225 9.79 -27.50 8.22
N ASP A 226 10.68 -28.44 7.88
CA ASP A 226 12.03 -28.24 7.38
C ASP A 226 12.29 -29.25 6.23
N LEU A 227 13.52 -29.39 5.75
CA LEU A 227 13.88 -30.23 4.60
C LEU A 227 14.14 -31.71 4.99
N PRO A 228 13.20 -32.63 4.72
CA PRO A 228 13.39 -34.04 4.97
C PRO A 228 14.43 -34.62 4.01
N GLU A 229 15.05 -35.73 4.40
CA GLU A 229 15.99 -36.46 3.55
C GLU A 229 15.25 -37.39 2.57
N VAL A 230 15.73 -37.44 1.33
CA VAL A 230 15.25 -38.32 0.26
C VAL A 230 16.14 -39.55 0.19
N SER A 231 15.57 -40.75 0.21
CA SER A 231 16.33 -41.98 0.02
C SER A 231 16.97 -42.06 -1.36
N VAL A 232 18.28 -42.27 -1.42
CA VAL A 232 19.05 -42.41 -2.66
C VAL A 232 19.49 -43.85 -2.90
N MET A 233 19.58 -44.26 -4.16
CA MET A 233 20.26 -45.48 -4.57
C MET A 233 21.68 -45.09 -5.03
N VAL A 234 22.71 -45.71 -4.43
CA VAL A 234 24.11 -45.45 -4.78
C VAL A 234 24.64 -46.64 -5.58
N ILE A 235 25.25 -46.36 -6.73
CA ILE A 235 25.88 -47.36 -7.60
C ILE A 235 27.38 -47.07 -7.61
N ASP A 236 28.11 -47.78 -6.75
CA ASP A 236 29.55 -47.57 -6.48
C ASP A 236 30.39 -48.86 -6.61
N GLY A 237 29.86 -49.88 -7.27
CA GLY A 237 30.54 -51.19 -7.37
C GLY A 237 30.70 -51.95 -6.04
N GLY A 238 30.23 -51.40 -4.91
CA GLY A 238 30.24 -52.04 -3.60
C GLY A 238 31.54 -51.88 -2.79
N ASP A 239 32.45 -50.99 -3.18
CA ASP A 239 33.70 -50.72 -2.45
C ASP A 239 33.56 -49.62 -1.38
N GLY A 240 32.45 -48.87 -1.39
CA GLY A 240 32.12 -47.82 -0.42
C GLY A 240 32.77 -46.47 -0.72
N THR A 241 33.49 -46.33 -1.83
CA THR A 241 34.08 -45.08 -2.32
C THR A 241 33.37 -44.61 -3.58
N PHE A 242 33.26 -43.31 -3.80
CA PHE A 242 32.57 -42.74 -4.96
C PHE A 242 33.59 -42.33 -6.03
N ASP A 243 33.89 -43.25 -6.94
CA ASP A 243 34.95 -43.18 -7.94
C ASP A 243 34.42 -42.92 -9.37
N GLN A 244 35.35 -42.80 -10.32
CA GLN A 244 35.00 -42.52 -11.71
C GLN A 244 34.18 -43.66 -12.33
N GLY A 245 32.94 -43.35 -12.70
CA GLY A 245 31.96 -44.33 -13.20
C GLY A 245 30.75 -44.47 -12.28
N ASP A 246 30.88 -44.02 -11.03
CA ASP A 246 29.83 -44.11 -10.03
C ASP A 246 28.81 -43.00 -10.18
N TYR A 247 27.60 -43.29 -9.70
CA TYR A 247 26.50 -42.37 -9.71
C TYR A 247 25.50 -42.67 -8.59
N ILE A 248 24.74 -41.65 -8.21
CA ILE A 248 23.54 -41.82 -7.39
C ILE A 248 22.29 -41.66 -8.25
N LEU A 249 21.22 -42.34 -7.85
CA LEU A 249 19.87 -42.14 -8.35
C LEU A 249 18.96 -41.73 -7.19
N PHE A 250 18.05 -40.80 -7.44
CA PHE A 250 17.02 -40.42 -6.48
C PHE A 250 15.73 -40.03 -7.21
N TYR A 251 14.59 -40.15 -6.53
CA TYR A 251 13.32 -39.70 -7.08
C TYR A 251 13.10 -38.23 -6.74
N ALA A 252 12.74 -37.44 -7.74
CA ALA A 252 12.43 -36.02 -7.57
C ALA A 252 11.07 -35.70 -8.20
N GLN A 253 10.36 -34.75 -7.60
CA GLN A 253 9.10 -34.23 -8.09
C GLN A 253 9.30 -32.81 -8.65
N GLY A 254 8.86 -32.56 -9.87
CA GLY A 254 8.70 -31.24 -10.48
C GLY A 254 7.52 -30.46 -9.88
N THR A 255 7.20 -29.32 -10.48
CA THR A 255 6.23 -28.35 -9.95
C THR A 255 4.77 -28.68 -10.23
N GLU A 256 4.49 -29.53 -11.23
CA GLU A 256 3.14 -29.93 -11.60
C GLU A 256 2.61 -31.06 -10.70
N LYS A 257 1.49 -30.80 -10.02
CA LYS A 257 0.79 -31.77 -9.16
C LYS A 257 -0.45 -32.32 -9.88
N TRP A 258 -0.78 -33.56 -9.56
CA TRP A 258 -1.99 -34.23 -10.04
C TRP A 258 -2.78 -34.77 -8.86
N ASP A 259 -3.95 -34.19 -8.62
CA ASP A 259 -4.83 -34.53 -7.50
C ASP A 259 -6.00 -35.38 -8.00
N TYR A 260 -6.25 -36.52 -7.35
CA TYR A 260 -7.40 -37.33 -7.72
C TYR A 260 -8.68 -36.82 -7.09
N ASN A 261 -9.68 -36.59 -7.94
CA ASN A 261 -11.00 -36.19 -7.51
C ASN A 261 -11.88 -37.44 -7.31
N LEU A 262 -12.27 -37.71 -6.06
CA LEU A 262 -13.10 -38.85 -5.69
C LEU A 262 -14.52 -38.80 -6.28
N GLN A 263 -15.02 -37.61 -6.65
CA GLN A 263 -16.36 -37.44 -7.21
C GLN A 263 -16.39 -37.69 -8.72
N THR A 264 -15.36 -37.25 -9.45
CA THR A 264 -15.28 -37.43 -10.90
C THR A 264 -14.52 -38.68 -11.32
N GLU A 265 -13.77 -39.28 -10.39
CA GLU A 265 -12.84 -40.39 -10.62
C GLU A 265 -11.72 -40.05 -11.63
N LEU A 266 -11.37 -38.77 -11.73
CA LEU A 266 -10.32 -38.25 -12.63
C LEU A 266 -9.17 -37.62 -11.84
N PHE A 267 -8.00 -37.53 -12.47
CA PHE A 267 -6.88 -36.74 -11.98
C PHE A 267 -6.94 -35.33 -12.55
N ASN A 268 -6.90 -34.34 -11.67
CA ASN A 268 -6.89 -32.93 -12.02
C ASN A 268 -5.48 -32.38 -11.84
N HIS A 269 -4.93 -31.70 -12.85
CA HIS A 269 -3.65 -31.03 -12.74
C HIS A 269 -3.76 -29.75 -11.92
N ARG A 270 -2.68 -29.41 -11.23
CA ARG A 270 -2.47 -28.13 -10.56
C ARG A 270 -1.06 -27.65 -10.85
N LYS A 271 -0.97 -26.48 -11.50
CA LYS A 271 0.28 -25.81 -11.79
C LYS A 271 0.78 -25.03 -10.57
N HIS A 272 2.10 -24.91 -10.44
CA HIS A 272 2.71 -24.04 -9.44
C HIS A 272 2.64 -22.59 -9.93
N LEU A 273 2.07 -21.69 -9.13
CA LEU A 273 1.85 -20.29 -9.53
C LEU A 273 3.15 -19.47 -9.51
N TYR A 274 4.06 -19.80 -8.58
CA TYR A 274 5.21 -18.96 -8.27
C TYR A 274 6.57 -19.42 -8.81
N SER A 275 6.68 -20.66 -9.33
CA SER A 275 7.96 -21.24 -9.78
C SER A 275 7.74 -22.26 -10.89
N ASP A 276 8.68 -22.34 -11.83
CA ASP A 276 8.72 -23.40 -12.86
C ASP A 276 9.61 -24.59 -12.48
N TYR A 277 10.36 -24.46 -11.38
CA TYR A 277 11.28 -25.48 -10.89
C TYR A 277 11.00 -25.80 -9.42
N SER A 278 11.19 -27.06 -9.06
CA SER A 278 11.33 -27.51 -7.68
C SER A 278 12.81 -27.66 -7.35
N TYR A 279 13.17 -27.65 -6.06
CA TYR A 279 14.56 -27.72 -5.66
C TYR A 279 14.83 -28.77 -4.57
N TYR A 280 16.06 -29.29 -4.61
CA TYR A 280 16.63 -30.25 -3.69
C TYR A 280 18.04 -29.81 -3.30
N PHE A 281 18.54 -30.28 -2.16
CA PHE A 281 19.81 -29.87 -1.59
C PHE A 281 20.71 -31.09 -1.38
N LEU A 282 21.84 -31.11 -2.08
CA LEU A 282 22.84 -32.16 -1.97
C LEU A 282 23.84 -31.81 -0.86
N SER A 283 24.21 -32.80 -0.05
CA SER A 283 25.31 -32.72 0.93
C SER A 283 26.18 -33.99 0.87
N VAL A 284 27.47 -33.82 1.16
CA VAL A 284 28.51 -34.87 0.96
C VAL A 284 29.53 -34.97 2.10
N ASN A 285 29.39 -34.19 3.17
CA ASN A 285 30.44 -34.04 4.18
C ASN A 285 30.01 -34.41 5.61
N SER A 286 28.72 -34.70 5.86
CA SER A 286 28.23 -34.98 7.21
C SER A 286 26.97 -35.86 7.23
N GLY A 287 26.95 -36.79 8.19
CA GLY A 287 25.87 -37.76 8.36
C GLY A 287 25.95 -38.94 7.38
N THR A 288 25.27 -40.04 7.72
CA THR A 288 25.09 -41.18 6.82
C THR A 288 23.81 -40.97 6.04
N GLY A 289 23.88 -41.05 4.71
CA GLY A 289 22.71 -40.76 3.90
C GLY A 289 21.66 -41.86 3.90
N SER A 290 20.40 -41.44 3.74
CA SER A 290 19.27 -42.36 3.57
C SER A 290 19.46 -43.20 2.29
N ARG A 291 19.20 -44.51 2.39
CA ARG A 291 19.39 -45.45 1.27
C ARG A 291 18.07 -46.07 0.87
N MET A 292 17.87 -46.21 -0.44
CA MET A 292 16.70 -46.88 -0.99
C MET A 292 16.69 -48.36 -0.60
N MET A 293 15.53 -48.85 -0.17
CA MET A 293 15.33 -50.24 0.24
C MET A 293 14.59 -51.04 -0.83
N GLU A 294 14.79 -52.36 -0.85
CA GLU A 294 13.96 -53.26 -1.65
C GLU A 294 12.55 -53.32 -1.07
N PHE A 295 11.54 -53.16 -1.90
CA PHE A 295 10.16 -53.46 -1.57
C PHE A 295 9.81 -54.85 -2.12
N PRO A 296 9.75 -55.89 -1.26
CA PRO A 296 9.52 -57.24 -1.71
C PRO A 296 8.09 -57.40 -2.24
N GLN A 297 7.94 -58.19 -3.31
CA GLN A 297 6.62 -58.50 -3.85
C GLN A 297 5.79 -59.36 -2.86
N PRO A 298 4.46 -59.15 -2.74
CA PRO A 298 3.62 -59.95 -1.87
C PRO A 298 3.66 -61.45 -2.20
N ALA A 299 3.76 -62.30 -1.18
CA ALA A 299 3.77 -63.76 -1.36
C ALA A 299 2.41 -64.33 -1.80
N SER A 300 1.31 -63.73 -1.34
CA SER A 300 -0.06 -64.12 -1.70
C SER A 300 -0.33 -64.04 -3.21
N PRO A 301 -1.25 -64.85 -3.76
CA PRO A 301 -1.68 -64.73 -5.14
C PRO A 301 -2.37 -63.38 -5.38
N ALA A 302 -2.21 -62.83 -6.59
CA ALA A 302 -2.91 -61.61 -6.98
C ALA A 302 -4.39 -61.89 -7.22
N GLY A 303 -5.26 -61.07 -6.63
CA GLY A 303 -6.72 -61.13 -6.84
C GLY A 303 -7.15 -60.49 -8.15
N THR A 304 -6.35 -59.55 -8.66
CA THR A 304 -6.63 -58.79 -9.89
C THR A 304 -5.36 -58.67 -10.73
N VAL A 305 -5.48 -58.86 -12.05
CA VAL A 305 -4.42 -58.61 -13.02
C VAL A 305 -4.66 -57.26 -13.68
N ILE A 306 -3.64 -56.39 -13.66
CA ILE A 306 -3.66 -55.05 -14.21
C ILE A 306 -2.83 -55.03 -15.49
N VAL A 307 -3.46 -54.63 -16.61
CA VAL A 307 -2.86 -54.54 -17.95
C VAL A 307 -2.92 -53.13 -18.54
N ASP A 308 -3.53 -52.20 -17.80
CA ASP A 308 -3.63 -50.78 -18.13
C ASP A 308 -3.38 -49.92 -16.88
N TYR A 309 -3.20 -48.63 -17.08
CA TYR A 309 -2.99 -47.65 -16.02
C TYR A 309 -3.70 -46.35 -16.35
N ASP A 310 -3.90 -45.51 -15.34
CA ASP A 310 -4.52 -44.22 -15.51
C ASP A 310 -3.47 -43.24 -16.04
N TRP A 311 -3.62 -42.84 -17.30
CA TRP A 311 -2.76 -41.89 -17.97
C TRP A 311 -3.43 -40.53 -18.05
N PHE A 312 -2.65 -39.49 -17.83
CA PHE A 312 -3.10 -38.12 -17.87
C PHE A 312 -2.06 -37.18 -18.49
N TYR A 313 -2.53 -36.06 -19.01
CA TYR A 313 -1.73 -35.01 -19.62
C TYR A 313 -2.48 -33.68 -19.58
N ALA A 314 -1.76 -32.57 -19.38
CA ALA A 314 -2.31 -31.22 -19.44
C ALA A 314 -1.48 -30.32 -20.38
N TYR A 315 -2.16 -29.51 -21.17
CA TYR A 315 -1.59 -28.35 -21.87
C TYR A 315 -2.17 -27.09 -21.24
N HIS A 316 -1.33 -26.33 -20.51
CA HIS A 316 -1.71 -25.16 -19.72
C HIS A 316 -0.61 -24.07 -19.81
N PRO A 317 -0.53 -23.35 -20.95
CA PRO A 317 0.39 -22.22 -21.13
C PRO A 317 -0.04 -20.98 -20.33
N ASP A 318 0.93 -20.23 -19.80
CA ASP A 318 0.72 -18.92 -19.15
C ASP A 318 1.26 -17.82 -20.06
N GLU A 319 0.41 -17.09 -20.76
CA GLU A 319 0.82 -16.01 -21.68
C GLU A 319 0.18 -14.66 -21.31
N PHE A 320 -1.07 -14.66 -20.85
CA PHE A 320 -1.86 -13.45 -20.61
C PHE A 320 -2.53 -13.45 -19.24
N SER A 321 -2.29 -12.41 -18.43
CA SER A 321 -3.16 -12.02 -17.32
C SER A 321 -4.17 -10.98 -17.81
N LEU A 322 -5.45 -11.35 -17.93
CA LEU A 322 -6.44 -10.55 -18.67
C LEU A 322 -6.83 -9.22 -18.00
N VAL A 323 -6.80 -9.16 -16.67
CA VAL A 323 -7.04 -7.93 -15.90
C VAL A 323 -5.81 -7.46 -15.14
N LYS A 324 -4.65 -8.11 -15.37
CA LYS A 324 -3.39 -7.85 -14.66
C LYS A 324 -3.55 -7.94 -13.13
N SER A 325 -4.25 -8.98 -12.68
CA SER A 325 -4.53 -9.27 -11.27
C SER A 325 -5.12 -10.67 -11.16
N GLY A 326 -5.02 -11.25 -9.96
CA GLY A 326 -5.46 -12.61 -9.69
C GLY A 326 -4.41 -13.65 -10.07
N LYS A 327 -4.73 -14.92 -9.81
CA LYS A 327 -3.81 -16.06 -9.96
C LYS A 327 -3.80 -16.69 -11.36
N GLU A 328 -4.85 -16.50 -12.16
CA GLU A 328 -4.99 -17.17 -13.45
C GLU A 328 -4.21 -16.46 -14.56
N TRP A 329 -3.48 -17.25 -15.31
CA TRP A 329 -2.88 -16.87 -16.59
C TRP A 329 -3.54 -17.69 -17.69
N PHE A 330 -3.69 -17.09 -18.86
CA PHE A 330 -4.33 -17.70 -20.02
C PHE A 330 -3.33 -17.86 -21.14
N GLY A 331 -3.56 -18.85 -21.99
CA GLY A 331 -2.76 -19.16 -23.15
C GLY A 331 -3.24 -18.53 -24.45
N ASP A 332 -3.09 -19.35 -25.48
CA ASP A 332 -3.46 -19.10 -26.87
C ASP A 332 -4.70 -18.19 -27.05
N LEU A 333 -4.48 -17.01 -27.62
CA LEU A 333 -5.54 -16.08 -28.05
C LEU A 333 -6.22 -16.58 -29.34
N PHE A 334 -7.56 -16.61 -29.29
CA PHE A 334 -8.48 -16.85 -30.39
C PHE A 334 -9.14 -15.55 -30.83
N ASP A 335 -8.46 -14.84 -31.73
CA ASP A 335 -8.99 -13.64 -32.40
C ASP A 335 -9.06 -13.84 -33.92
N ILE A 336 -7.98 -13.50 -34.65
CA ILE A 336 -7.84 -13.73 -36.10
C ILE A 336 -7.73 -15.23 -36.38
N VAL A 337 -6.92 -15.92 -35.59
CA VAL A 337 -6.80 -17.39 -35.62
C VAL A 337 -7.86 -17.97 -34.69
N SER A 338 -8.97 -18.42 -35.27
CA SER A 338 -10.12 -18.95 -34.51
C SER A 338 -10.10 -20.47 -34.34
N SER A 339 -9.14 -21.19 -34.92
CA SER A 339 -9.00 -22.64 -34.76
C SER A 339 -7.53 -23.03 -34.64
N ARG A 340 -7.23 -23.93 -33.70
CA ARG A 340 -5.88 -24.43 -33.41
C ARG A 340 -5.93 -25.93 -33.15
N ASP A 341 -4.87 -26.63 -33.56
CA ASP A 341 -4.63 -28.04 -33.26
C ASP A 341 -3.58 -28.17 -32.17
N TYR A 342 -3.89 -28.94 -31.13
CA TYR A 342 -2.99 -29.23 -30.01
C TYR A 342 -2.54 -30.68 -30.11
N ALA A 343 -1.22 -30.89 -30.18
CA ALA A 343 -0.63 -32.22 -30.20
C ALA A 343 -0.69 -32.86 -28.81
N ILE A 344 -1.07 -34.13 -28.75
CA ILE A 344 -1.10 -34.93 -27.52
C ILE A 344 0.09 -35.89 -27.52
N PRO A 345 0.86 -35.99 -26.42
CA PRO A 345 1.96 -36.94 -26.33
C PRO A 345 1.51 -38.37 -26.60
N ALA A 346 2.35 -39.16 -27.26
CA ALA A 346 2.02 -40.54 -27.59
C ALA A 346 1.91 -41.41 -26.32
N TYR A 347 0.89 -42.28 -26.28
CA TYR A 347 0.67 -43.26 -25.22
C TYR A 347 0.09 -44.55 -25.83
N SER A 348 0.37 -45.70 -25.19
CA SER A 348 -0.14 -46.99 -25.67
C SER A 348 -1.62 -47.15 -25.35
N THR A 349 -2.41 -47.58 -26.34
CA THR A 349 -3.87 -47.69 -26.19
C THR A 349 -4.31 -48.97 -25.52
N ALA A 350 -5.09 -48.88 -24.44
CA ALA A 350 -5.94 -49.97 -23.99
C ALA A 350 -7.09 -50.24 -24.98
N ALA A 351 -7.68 -51.44 -24.95
CA ALA A 351 -8.84 -51.80 -25.77
C ALA A 351 -10.08 -50.98 -25.36
N GLU A 352 -10.95 -50.64 -26.33
CA GLU A 352 -12.18 -49.81 -26.22
C GLU A 352 -12.33 -49.05 -24.90
N LYS A 353 -11.96 -47.77 -24.91
CA LYS A 353 -11.78 -46.99 -23.68
C LYS A 353 -12.46 -45.64 -23.75
N GLU A 354 -12.78 -45.12 -22.57
CA GLU A 354 -13.22 -43.74 -22.40
C GLU A 354 -11.99 -42.82 -22.31
N VAL A 355 -12.04 -41.72 -23.07
CA VAL A 355 -11.17 -40.56 -22.91
C VAL A 355 -12.02 -39.45 -22.31
N SER A 356 -11.58 -38.93 -21.17
CA SER A 356 -12.14 -37.74 -20.54
C SER A 356 -11.26 -36.53 -20.88
N ILE A 357 -11.86 -35.46 -21.37
CA ILE A 357 -11.17 -34.21 -21.73
C ILE A 357 -11.80 -33.07 -20.94
N ARG A 358 -11.07 -32.50 -20.00
CA ARG A 358 -11.48 -31.31 -19.26
C ARG A 358 -10.92 -30.07 -19.95
N LEU A 359 -11.81 -29.24 -20.45
CA LEU A 359 -11.49 -28.03 -21.21
C LEU A 359 -11.88 -26.81 -20.39
N SER A 360 -10.92 -25.91 -20.16
CA SER A 360 -11.16 -24.60 -19.56
C SER A 360 -10.86 -23.50 -20.58
N VAL A 361 -11.83 -22.65 -20.86
CA VAL A 361 -11.75 -21.56 -21.85
C VAL A 361 -12.38 -20.30 -21.31
N ALA A 362 -11.84 -19.15 -21.68
CA ALA A 362 -12.40 -17.84 -21.37
C ALA A 362 -12.79 -17.09 -22.65
N ALA A 363 -13.80 -16.24 -22.56
CA ALA A 363 -14.19 -15.35 -23.65
C ALA A 363 -14.67 -13.98 -23.16
N ARG A 364 -14.39 -12.97 -23.97
CA ARG A 364 -14.91 -11.61 -23.85
C ARG A 364 -15.84 -11.36 -25.03
N SER A 365 -17.14 -11.44 -24.78
CA SER A 365 -18.20 -11.25 -25.79
C SER A 365 -19.46 -10.72 -25.13
N THR A 366 -20.14 -9.75 -25.77
CA THR A 366 -21.43 -9.22 -25.32
C THR A 366 -22.62 -10.10 -25.70
N SER A 367 -22.37 -11.14 -26.49
CA SER A 367 -23.34 -12.16 -26.88
C SER A 367 -22.84 -13.54 -26.44
N SER A 368 -23.76 -14.46 -26.18
CA SER A 368 -23.40 -15.85 -25.91
C SER A 368 -22.48 -16.39 -27.00
N THR A 369 -21.42 -17.09 -26.59
CA THR A 369 -20.37 -17.60 -27.48
C THR A 369 -19.96 -19.00 -27.04
N SER A 370 -19.18 -19.70 -27.86
CA SER A 370 -18.78 -21.07 -27.55
C SER A 370 -17.46 -21.47 -28.19
N PHE A 371 -16.87 -22.54 -27.65
CA PHE A 371 -15.75 -23.25 -28.25
C PHE A 371 -16.19 -24.64 -28.68
N THR A 372 -15.88 -25.03 -29.91
CA THR A 372 -16.04 -26.40 -30.40
C THR A 372 -14.73 -27.15 -30.26
N LEU A 373 -14.75 -28.23 -29.48
CA LEU A 373 -13.66 -29.18 -29.32
C LEU A 373 -13.92 -30.40 -30.22
N ALA A 374 -13.03 -30.68 -31.16
CA ALA A 374 -13.05 -31.93 -31.93
C ALA A 374 -11.96 -32.88 -31.41
N ALA A 375 -12.38 -34.03 -30.88
CA ALA A 375 -11.50 -35.03 -30.29
C ALA A 375 -12.12 -36.43 -30.42
N ALA A 376 -11.29 -37.46 -30.62
CA ALA A 376 -11.72 -38.85 -30.73
C ALA A 376 -12.88 -39.09 -31.73
N GLY A 377 -12.86 -38.36 -32.86
CA GLY A 377 -13.90 -38.45 -33.90
C GLY A 377 -15.26 -37.84 -33.50
N LYS A 378 -15.36 -37.20 -32.33
CA LYS A 378 -16.55 -36.50 -31.85
C LYS A 378 -16.30 -34.99 -31.75
N THR A 379 -17.38 -34.22 -31.75
CA THR A 379 -17.36 -32.77 -31.53
C THR A 379 -18.18 -32.43 -30.29
N PHE A 380 -17.59 -31.63 -29.41
CA PHE A 380 -18.21 -31.10 -28.19
C PHE A 380 -18.25 -29.58 -28.28
N THR A 381 -19.17 -28.96 -27.54
CA THR A 381 -19.31 -27.50 -27.50
C THR A 381 -19.36 -27.06 -26.05
N SER A 382 -18.45 -26.17 -25.65
CA SER A 382 -18.45 -25.48 -24.37
C SER A 382 -18.98 -24.07 -24.56
N PHE A 383 -20.05 -23.69 -23.87
CA PHE A 383 -20.64 -22.36 -23.96
C PHE A 383 -20.05 -21.43 -22.92
N VAL A 384 -19.82 -20.18 -23.30
CA VAL A 384 -19.36 -19.12 -22.38
C VAL A 384 -20.41 -18.01 -22.36
N SER A 385 -20.87 -17.68 -21.15
CA SER A 385 -21.85 -16.63 -20.91
C SER A 385 -21.34 -15.26 -21.37
N PRO A 386 -22.22 -14.37 -21.87
CA PRO A 386 -21.83 -13.02 -22.26
C PRO A 386 -21.36 -12.19 -21.04
N ILE A 387 -20.53 -11.19 -21.32
CA ILE A 387 -20.23 -10.08 -20.42
C ILE A 387 -21.16 -8.89 -20.70
N THR A 388 -21.26 -7.98 -19.74
CA THR A 388 -21.77 -6.62 -19.98
C THR A 388 -20.60 -5.68 -20.27
N THR A 389 -20.87 -4.54 -20.90
CA THR A 389 -19.85 -3.50 -21.16
C THR A 389 -19.91 -2.37 -20.15
N GLU A 390 -20.67 -2.55 -19.08
CA GLU A 390 -20.78 -1.59 -17.99
C GLU A 390 -19.45 -1.55 -17.21
N ALA A 391 -19.15 -0.38 -16.63
CA ALA A 391 -18.01 -0.22 -15.76
C ALA A 391 -18.09 -1.20 -14.59
N ASN A 392 -16.93 -1.59 -14.04
CA ASN A 392 -16.84 -2.44 -12.85
C ASN A 392 -17.44 -3.85 -13.00
N THR A 393 -17.70 -4.33 -14.22
CA THR A 393 -18.16 -5.71 -14.47
C THR A 393 -17.02 -6.61 -14.93
N ALA A 394 -17.21 -7.93 -14.86
CA ALA A 394 -16.13 -8.85 -15.22
C ALA A 394 -15.75 -8.75 -16.70
N TYR A 395 -14.43 -8.60 -16.93
CA TYR A 395 -13.79 -8.40 -18.21
C TYR A 395 -13.99 -9.55 -19.19
N ALA A 396 -14.01 -10.77 -18.68
CA ALA A 396 -14.31 -12.00 -19.42
C ALA A 396 -15.12 -12.96 -18.54
N ARG A 397 -15.68 -14.00 -19.15
CA ARG A 397 -16.23 -15.16 -18.43
C ARG A 397 -15.43 -16.40 -18.81
N MET A 398 -15.33 -17.33 -17.87
CA MET A 398 -14.67 -18.62 -18.06
C MET A 398 -15.68 -19.74 -17.86
N ASN A 399 -15.51 -20.82 -18.62
CA ASN A 399 -16.24 -22.05 -18.43
C ASN A 399 -15.26 -23.23 -18.44
N THR A 400 -15.47 -24.17 -17.52
CA THR A 400 -14.69 -25.41 -17.45
C THR A 400 -15.65 -26.59 -17.52
N GLU A 401 -15.52 -27.41 -18.57
CA GLU A 401 -16.38 -28.57 -18.81
C GLU A 401 -15.55 -29.83 -19.01
N THR A 402 -16.11 -30.99 -18.65
CA THR A 402 -15.50 -32.30 -18.90
C THR A 402 -16.32 -33.06 -19.94
N PHE A 403 -15.68 -33.42 -21.04
CA PHE A 403 -16.26 -34.19 -22.13
C PHE A 403 -15.74 -35.63 -22.11
N LYS A 404 -16.59 -36.58 -22.49
CA LYS A 404 -16.25 -38.02 -22.51
C LYS A 404 -16.50 -38.61 -23.88
N ALA A 405 -15.54 -39.39 -24.38
CA ALA A 405 -15.63 -40.08 -25.66
C ALA A 405 -15.10 -41.51 -25.57
N LEU A 406 -15.86 -42.47 -26.08
CA LEU A 406 -15.35 -43.82 -26.36
C LEU A 406 -14.52 -43.81 -27.65
N THR A 407 -13.34 -44.41 -27.61
CA THR A 407 -12.45 -44.56 -28.76
C THR A 407 -11.67 -45.87 -28.72
N THR A 408 -11.32 -46.38 -29.90
CA THR A 408 -10.43 -47.53 -30.09
C THR A 408 -9.02 -47.13 -30.53
N SER A 409 -8.82 -45.85 -30.88
CA SER A 409 -7.55 -45.32 -31.37
C SER A 409 -6.92 -44.35 -30.37
N ALA A 410 -5.59 -44.22 -30.43
CA ALA A 410 -4.85 -43.26 -29.61
C ALA A 410 -5.23 -41.84 -30.02
N LEU A 411 -5.43 -40.96 -29.03
CA LEU A 411 -5.64 -39.55 -29.29
C LEU A 411 -4.29 -38.89 -29.58
N SER A 412 -4.05 -38.47 -30.82
CA SER A 412 -2.80 -37.81 -31.24
C SER A 412 -2.89 -36.28 -31.26
N SER A 413 -4.09 -35.74 -31.42
CA SER A 413 -4.34 -34.30 -31.35
C SER A 413 -5.79 -34.00 -30.95
N VAL A 414 -6.03 -32.77 -30.53
CA VAL A 414 -7.36 -32.19 -30.37
C VAL A 414 -7.42 -30.87 -31.13
N ASN A 415 -8.52 -30.61 -31.83
CA ASN A 415 -8.77 -29.31 -32.46
C ASN A 415 -9.71 -28.49 -31.58
N LEU A 416 -9.35 -27.25 -31.29
CA LEU A 416 -10.21 -26.30 -30.62
C LEU A 416 -10.54 -25.15 -31.57
N LYS A 417 -11.82 -24.87 -31.75
CA LYS A 417 -12.32 -23.77 -32.57
C LYS A 417 -13.20 -22.84 -31.76
N TYR A 418 -12.88 -21.55 -31.75
CA TYR A 418 -13.72 -20.52 -31.16
C TYR A 418 -14.83 -20.09 -32.13
N ASN A 419 -16.09 -20.23 -31.71
CA ASN A 419 -17.27 -19.82 -32.49
C ASN A 419 -17.63 -18.37 -32.14
N LYS A 420 -16.93 -17.44 -32.81
CA LYS A 420 -17.10 -15.99 -32.63
C LYS A 420 -18.49 -15.51 -33.07
N PRO A 421 -19.29 -14.87 -32.20
CA PRO A 421 -20.57 -14.28 -32.59
C PRO A 421 -20.39 -12.94 -33.33
N SER A 422 -19.26 -12.27 -33.15
CA SER A 422 -18.91 -11.00 -33.80
C SER A 422 -17.40 -10.86 -33.99
N GLY A 423 -16.98 -9.86 -34.77
CA GLY A 423 -15.55 -9.57 -35.00
C GLY A 423 -14.82 -9.08 -33.74
N SER A 424 -15.51 -8.43 -32.80
CA SER A 424 -14.94 -7.90 -31.55
C SER A 424 -14.84 -8.93 -30.42
N ALA A 425 -15.41 -10.13 -30.59
CA ALA A 425 -15.35 -11.19 -29.60
C ALA A 425 -13.95 -11.81 -29.53
N LEU A 426 -13.42 -11.98 -28.33
CA LEU A 426 -12.11 -12.58 -28.08
C LEU A 426 -12.25 -13.83 -27.23
N GLY A 427 -11.45 -14.85 -27.50
CA GLY A 427 -11.40 -16.09 -26.73
C GLY A 427 -9.99 -16.46 -26.33
N TRP A 428 -9.83 -17.16 -25.21
CA TRP A 428 -8.54 -17.66 -24.72
C TRP A 428 -8.67 -19.09 -24.23
N LEU A 429 -7.64 -19.89 -24.48
CA LEU A 429 -7.49 -21.17 -23.80
C LEU A 429 -6.94 -20.94 -22.39
N ASN A 430 -7.52 -21.56 -21.37
CA ASN A 430 -6.87 -21.71 -20.08
C ASN A 430 -6.09 -23.04 -20.10
N PHE A 431 -6.78 -24.18 -20.18
CA PHE A 431 -6.12 -25.48 -20.32
C PHE A 431 -6.93 -26.54 -21.06
N ILE A 432 -6.21 -27.54 -21.56
CA ILE A 432 -6.75 -28.83 -22.03
C ILE A 432 -6.13 -29.93 -21.17
N GLU A 433 -6.97 -30.65 -20.42
CA GLU A 433 -6.56 -31.78 -19.58
C GLU A 433 -7.20 -33.06 -20.10
N ILE A 434 -6.42 -34.14 -20.17
CA ILE A 434 -6.85 -35.43 -20.69
C ILE A 434 -6.61 -36.49 -19.63
N ASN A 435 -7.61 -37.35 -19.41
CA ASN A 435 -7.54 -38.54 -18.58
C ASN A 435 -8.04 -39.74 -19.40
N THR A 436 -7.26 -40.83 -19.47
CA THR A 436 -7.70 -42.05 -20.15
C THR A 436 -6.89 -43.28 -19.70
N PRO A 437 -7.47 -44.49 -19.71
CA PRO A 437 -6.70 -45.71 -19.55
C PRO A 437 -5.67 -45.88 -20.69
N ALA A 438 -4.43 -46.16 -20.34
CA ALA A 438 -3.36 -46.50 -21.27
C ALA A 438 -2.87 -47.92 -21.00
N ALA A 439 -2.51 -48.66 -22.04
CA ALA A 439 -1.99 -50.01 -21.88
C ALA A 439 -0.61 -49.99 -21.19
N LEU A 440 -0.36 -50.97 -20.32
CA LEU A 440 0.96 -51.22 -19.75
C LEU A 440 1.88 -51.82 -20.83
N ASN A 441 2.53 -50.94 -21.57
CA ASN A 441 3.48 -51.29 -22.62
C ASN A 441 4.74 -50.45 -22.45
N PHE A 442 5.88 -51.11 -22.24
CA PHE A 442 7.17 -50.45 -22.08
C PHE A 442 8.08 -50.77 -23.27
N SER A 443 8.47 -49.71 -23.98
CA SER A 443 9.32 -49.79 -25.18
C SER A 443 10.68 -49.09 -25.02
N GLY A 444 11.02 -48.69 -23.79
CA GLY A 444 12.16 -47.82 -23.46
C GLY A 444 11.68 -46.46 -22.95
N GLY A 445 12.61 -45.65 -22.44
CA GLY A 445 12.30 -44.38 -21.81
C GLY A 445 12.09 -44.49 -20.29
N MET A 446 11.44 -43.47 -19.75
CA MET A 446 10.92 -43.44 -18.38
C MET A 446 9.39 -43.34 -18.42
N MET A 447 8.71 -44.05 -17.52
CA MET A 447 7.26 -44.13 -17.47
C MET A 447 6.76 -44.09 -16.02
N ASN A 448 5.96 -43.07 -15.70
CA ASN A 448 5.19 -42.99 -14.46
C ASN A 448 3.82 -43.65 -14.67
N PHE A 449 3.37 -44.50 -13.74
CA PHE A 449 2.08 -45.19 -13.85
C PHE A 449 1.41 -45.42 -12.48
N ARG A 450 0.08 -45.44 -12.49
CA ARG A 450 -0.78 -45.72 -11.33
C ARG A 450 -2.11 -46.32 -11.78
N LYS A 451 -2.80 -46.97 -10.85
CA LYS A 451 -4.16 -47.47 -11.06
C LYS A 451 -5.05 -47.17 -9.85
N ALA A 452 -6.12 -46.41 -10.05
CA ALA A 452 -7.16 -46.15 -9.06
C ALA A 452 -8.23 -47.25 -9.05
N GLY A 453 -8.98 -47.34 -7.95
CA GLY A 453 -10.13 -48.24 -7.83
C GLY A 453 -9.79 -49.74 -7.68
N VAL A 454 -8.55 -50.06 -7.31
CA VAL A 454 -8.08 -51.43 -7.10
C VAL A 454 -7.67 -51.66 -5.65
N GLU A 455 -7.98 -52.83 -5.10
CA GLU A 455 -7.74 -53.20 -3.70
C GLU A 455 -7.05 -54.57 -3.59
N GLY A 456 -6.33 -54.78 -2.49
CA GLY A 456 -5.69 -56.06 -2.18
C GLY A 456 -4.40 -56.30 -2.98
N VAL A 457 -4.00 -57.55 -3.18
CA VAL A 457 -2.79 -57.89 -3.96
C VAL A 457 -3.13 -57.89 -5.44
N VAL A 458 -2.42 -57.07 -6.22
CA VAL A 458 -2.58 -56.93 -7.67
C VAL A 458 -1.31 -57.35 -8.41
N GLU A 459 -1.44 -57.81 -9.64
CA GLU A 459 -0.32 -58.13 -10.53
C GLU A 459 -0.33 -57.21 -11.75
N TYR A 460 0.71 -56.40 -11.91
CA TYR A 460 0.91 -55.58 -13.09
C TYR A 460 1.62 -56.39 -14.16
N ARG A 461 1.03 -56.48 -15.36
CA ARG A 461 1.63 -57.17 -16.52
C ARG A 461 1.91 -56.19 -17.64
N PHE A 462 3.19 -56.07 -17.98
CA PHE A 462 3.66 -55.22 -19.05
C PHE A 462 3.95 -56.03 -20.31
N THR A 463 3.68 -55.41 -21.45
CA THR A 463 4.12 -55.85 -22.77
C THR A 463 5.22 -54.94 -23.30
N GLY A 464 5.92 -55.34 -24.37
CA GLY A 464 6.90 -54.49 -25.06
C GLY A 464 8.34 -54.99 -24.94
N SER A 465 9.22 -54.45 -25.79
CA SER A 465 10.63 -54.91 -25.89
C SER A 465 11.61 -54.12 -25.01
N GLY A 466 11.13 -53.12 -24.27
CA GLY A 466 11.96 -52.28 -23.42
C GLY A 466 12.60 -53.06 -22.26
N GLN A 467 13.88 -52.79 -22.00
CA GLN A 467 14.61 -53.38 -20.87
C GLN A 467 14.40 -52.50 -19.63
N VAL A 468 13.71 -53.02 -18.61
CA VAL A 468 13.53 -52.31 -17.34
C VAL A 468 14.83 -52.39 -16.55
N SER A 469 15.44 -51.24 -16.29
CA SER A 469 16.62 -51.16 -15.43
C SER A 469 16.24 -50.79 -13.99
N GLN A 470 15.23 -49.93 -13.82
CA GLN A 470 14.71 -49.52 -12.52
C GLN A 470 13.18 -49.57 -12.52
N LEU A 471 12.59 -50.08 -11.44
CA LEU A 471 11.15 -50.00 -11.13
C LEU A 471 11.02 -49.66 -9.65
N TRP A 472 10.42 -48.51 -9.34
CA TRP A 472 10.27 -48.02 -7.97
C TRP A 472 8.80 -47.76 -7.61
N ASP A 473 8.42 -48.09 -6.38
CA ASP A 473 7.25 -47.51 -5.72
C ASP A 473 7.64 -46.13 -5.18
N VAL A 474 6.96 -45.10 -5.65
CA VAL A 474 7.20 -43.69 -5.32
C VAL A 474 5.97 -43.04 -4.67
N SER A 475 5.08 -43.87 -4.11
CA SER A 475 3.87 -43.40 -3.40
C SER A 475 4.22 -42.48 -2.22
N ASN A 476 5.36 -42.74 -1.58
CA ASN A 476 6.05 -41.77 -0.72
C ASN A 476 7.32 -41.29 -1.44
N PRO A 477 7.35 -40.06 -1.99
CA PRO A 477 8.49 -39.57 -2.77
C PRO A 477 9.75 -39.36 -1.93
N LEU A 478 9.65 -39.24 -0.60
CA LEU A 478 10.80 -39.12 0.30
C LEU A 478 11.46 -40.48 0.61
N GLN A 479 10.67 -41.55 0.54
CA GLN A 479 11.12 -42.92 0.84
C GLN A 479 10.72 -43.89 -0.28
N PRO A 480 11.22 -43.67 -1.51
CA PRO A 480 11.00 -44.62 -2.60
C PRO A 480 11.60 -45.99 -2.26
N GLY A 481 11.04 -47.05 -2.85
CA GLY A 481 11.56 -48.41 -2.73
C GLY A 481 11.63 -49.10 -4.08
N TYR A 482 12.72 -49.83 -4.35
CA TYR A 482 12.88 -50.53 -5.63
C TYR A 482 12.23 -51.91 -5.60
N ILE A 483 11.66 -52.32 -6.73
CA ILE A 483 10.96 -53.59 -6.91
C ILE A 483 11.66 -54.37 -8.02
N ASN A 484 12.10 -55.59 -7.71
CA ASN A 484 12.64 -56.51 -8.71
C ASN A 484 11.51 -57.04 -9.60
N VAL A 485 11.68 -56.98 -10.93
CA VAL A 485 10.69 -57.47 -11.91
C VAL A 485 10.96 -58.93 -12.31
N VAL A 486 9.92 -59.64 -12.74
CA VAL A 486 10.04 -60.99 -13.33
C VAL A 486 9.77 -60.91 -14.82
N SER A 487 10.76 -61.23 -15.65
CA SER A 487 10.61 -61.26 -17.11
C SER A 487 9.64 -62.37 -17.54
N THR A 488 8.77 -62.06 -18.50
CA THR A 488 7.77 -62.99 -19.05
C THR A 488 7.69 -62.87 -20.56
N GLY A 489 8.32 -63.79 -21.31
CA GLY A 489 8.30 -63.77 -22.77
C GLY A 489 8.77 -62.42 -23.35
N SER A 490 7.87 -61.67 -23.96
CA SER A 490 8.11 -60.33 -24.55
C SER A 490 7.66 -59.18 -23.62
N GLY A 491 7.87 -59.29 -22.31
CA GLY A 491 7.45 -58.31 -21.31
C GLY A 491 7.94 -58.67 -19.90
N PHE A 492 7.33 -58.07 -18.87
CA PHE A 492 7.63 -58.35 -17.46
C PHE A 492 6.40 -58.18 -16.59
N GLN A 493 6.46 -58.72 -15.37
CA GLN A 493 5.39 -58.57 -14.38
C GLN A 493 5.93 -58.42 -12.97
N PHE A 494 5.11 -57.81 -12.09
CA PHE A 494 5.36 -57.78 -10.66
C PHE A 494 4.03 -57.72 -9.88
N LYS A 495 4.06 -58.20 -8.64
CA LYS A 495 2.95 -58.08 -7.69
C LYS A 495 3.18 -56.93 -6.73
N ALA A 496 2.10 -56.23 -6.38
CA ALA A 496 2.11 -55.17 -5.39
C ALA A 496 0.84 -55.20 -4.52
N LEU A 497 0.92 -54.57 -3.35
CA LEU A 497 -0.23 -54.36 -2.48
C LEU A 497 -0.89 -53.01 -2.83
N SER A 498 -2.18 -53.06 -3.14
CA SER A 498 -3.03 -51.88 -3.38
C SER A 498 -3.87 -51.58 -2.14
N ASP A 499 -3.20 -51.20 -1.07
CA ASP A 499 -3.77 -50.78 0.23
C ASP A 499 -3.97 -49.26 0.33
N SER A 500 -3.44 -48.53 -0.64
CA SER A 500 -3.44 -47.09 -0.78
C SER A 500 -3.33 -46.76 -2.27
N ARG A 501 -3.46 -45.49 -2.63
CA ARG A 501 -3.20 -45.04 -3.99
C ARG A 501 -1.70 -45.11 -4.26
N ARG A 502 -1.28 -46.13 -5.03
CA ARG A 502 0.12 -46.36 -5.36
C ARG A 502 0.54 -45.62 -6.62
N GLU A 503 1.71 -45.00 -6.59
CA GLU A 503 2.40 -44.39 -7.72
C GLU A 503 3.70 -45.15 -7.98
N TYR A 504 3.98 -45.48 -9.23
CA TYR A 504 5.20 -46.17 -9.63
C TYR A 504 5.91 -45.44 -10.76
N VAL A 505 7.22 -45.56 -10.80
CA VAL A 505 8.07 -45.12 -11.92
C VAL A 505 8.94 -46.27 -12.38
N LEU A 506 9.11 -46.42 -13.69
CA LEU A 506 10.08 -47.34 -14.28
C LEU A 506 10.91 -46.64 -15.35
N SER A 507 12.16 -47.08 -15.53
CA SER A 507 13.09 -46.50 -16.51
C SER A 507 14.08 -47.52 -17.05
N ASP A 508 14.56 -47.26 -18.27
CA ASP A 508 15.84 -47.80 -18.75
C ASP A 508 17.03 -46.97 -18.24
N ASN A 509 18.25 -47.49 -18.41
CA ASN A 509 19.48 -46.82 -17.95
C ASN A 509 19.84 -45.55 -18.75
N ALA A 510 19.28 -45.36 -19.95
CA ALA A 510 19.60 -44.22 -20.82
C ALA A 510 18.70 -43.00 -20.57
N SER A 511 17.61 -43.19 -19.81
CA SER A 511 16.52 -42.20 -19.68
C SER A 511 16.42 -41.56 -18.30
N PHE A 512 17.41 -41.76 -17.43
CA PHE A 512 17.47 -41.02 -16.17
C PHE A 512 17.57 -39.51 -16.44
N LEU A 513 16.82 -38.73 -15.67
CA LEU A 513 16.86 -37.28 -15.74
C LEU A 513 18.10 -36.74 -15.05
N LYS A 514 18.50 -35.51 -15.40
CA LYS A 514 19.62 -34.82 -14.75
C LYS A 514 19.12 -33.57 -14.03
N PRO A 515 19.33 -33.43 -12.71
CA PRO A 515 19.04 -32.17 -12.03
C PRO A 515 20.08 -31.12 -12.43
N GLN A 516 19.69 -29.84 -12.42
CA GLN A 516 20.61 -28.75 -12.76
C GLN A 516 21.22 -28.17 -11.47
N PHE A 517 22.53 -27.95 -11.48
CA PHE A 517 23.20 -27.24 -10.38
C PHE A 517 22.87 -25.75 -10.44
N VAL A 518 22.45 -25.18 -9.31
CA VAL A 518 22.14 -23.75 -9.18
C VAL A 518 23.30 -23.02 -8.53
N GLU A 519 23.64 -23.40 -7.28
CA GLU A 519 24.71 -22.75 -6.51
C GLU A 519 25.13 -23.59 -5.29
N LYS A 520 26.30 -23.27 -4.72
CA LYS A 520 26.69 -23.70 -3.38
C LYS A 520 26.13 -22.71 -2.36
N LEU A 521 25.47 -23.21 -1.32
CA LEU A 521 24.85 -22.38 -0.29
C LEU A 521 25.77 -22.13 0.91
N ALA A 522 25.65 -20.93 1.48
CA ALA A 522 26.09 -20.66 2.84
C ALA A 522 25.12 -21.33 3.83
N ASN A 523 25.64 -21.73 4.98
CA ASN A 523 24.81 -22.30 6.04
C ASN A 523 23.83 -21.24 6.58
N GLN A 524 22.62 -21.67 6.88
CA GLN A 524 21.51 -20.83 7.33
C GLN A 524 20.63 -21.60 8.32
N ASN A 525 20.01 -20.88 9.26
CA ASN A 525 19.26 -21.49 10.34
C ASN A 525 18.12 -20.57 10.82
N LEU A 526 17.13 -20.30 9.97
CA LEU A 526 15.97 -19.51 10.35
C LEU A 526 15.13 -20.24 11.41
N HIS A 527 15.04 -21.57 11.37
CA HIS A 527 14.43 -22.36 12.45
C HIS A 527 15.10 -22.14 13.83
N GLY A 528 16.36 -21.75 13.88
CA GLY A 528 17.06 -21.44 15.12
C GLY A 528 16.76 -20.06 15.73
N LEU A 529 16.00 -19.21 15.02
CA LEU A 529 15.72 -17.85 15.45
C LEU A 529 14.62 -17.79 16.52
N GLY A 530 14.80 -16.85 17.46
CA GLY A 530 13.76 -16.42 18.38
C GLY A 530 12.87 -15.33 17.78
N PRO A 531 11.81 -14.89 18.48
CA PRO A 531 10.96 -13.82 17.99
C PRO A 531 11.69 -12.47 17.98
N HIS A 532 11.35 -11.64 17.01
CA HIS A 532 11.81 -10.26 16.88
C HIS A 532 10.61 -9.32 16.80
N THR A 533 10.73 -8.12 17.38
CA THR A 533 9.68 -7.10 17.35
C THR A 533 9.31 -6.70 15.92
N MET A 534 10.33 -6.56 15.07
CA MET A 534 10.19 -6.24 13.64
C MET A 534 10.98 -7.21 12.78
N VAL A 535 10.39 -7.64 11.68
CA VAL A 535 11.05 -8.41 10.63
C VAL A 535 11.02 -7.61 9.34
N ILE A 536 12.18 -7.45 8.70
CA ILE A 536 12.33 -6.82 7.39
C ILE A 536 12.70 -7.91 6.40
N VAL A 537 11.81 -8.19 5.45
CA VAL A 537 12.07 -9.09 4.32
C VAL A 537 12.54 -8.24 3.15
N ALA A 538 13.82 -8.31 2.81
CA ALA A 538 14.45 -7.42 1.85
C ALA A 538 15.11 -8.16 0.69
N HIS A 539 14.84 -7.73 -0.54
CA HIS A 539 15.57 -8.21 -1.71
C HIS A 539 17.07 -7.83 -1.59
N PRO A 540 18.02 -8.69 -2.06
CA PRO A 540 19.46 -8.42 -1.96
C PRO A 540 19.90 -7.04 -2.45
N ASP A 541 19.27 -6.52 -3.51
CA ASP A 541 19.58 -5.20 -4.08
C ASP A 541 19.33 -4.02 -3.12
N PHE A 542 18.53 -4.24 -2.07
CA PHE A 542 18.16 -3.22 -1.08
C PHE A 542 18.70 -3.53 0.32
N ALA A 543 19.49 -4.60 0.48
CA ALA A 543 19.92 -5.11 1.78
C ALA A 543 20.66 -4.06 2.62
N ASP A 544 21.54 -3.26 2.01
CA ASP A 544 22.29 -2.21 2.73
C ASP A 544 21.36 -1.17 3.38
N GLN A 545 20.28 -0.77 2.68
CA GLN A 545 19.32 0.19 3.21
C GLN A 545 18.36 -0.46 4.22
N ALA A 546 18.03 -1.74 4.05
CA ALA A 546 17.27 -2.50 5.04
C ALA A 546 18.04 -2.65 6.36
N VAL A 547 19.36 -2.92 6.31
CA VAL A 547 20.21 -2.97 7.51
C VAL A 547 20.29 -1.59 8.17
N ARG A 548 20.49 -0.53 7.40
CA ARG A 548 20.51 0.85 7.92
C ARG A 548 19.19 1.23 8.62
N LEU A 549 18.05 0.83 8.06
CA LEU A 549 16.74 1.07 8.69
C LEU A 549 16.55 0.22 9.96
N ALA A 550 17.03 -1.03 9.95
CA ALA A 550 17.02 -1.88 11.14
C ALA A 550 17.87 -1.29 12.29
N GLU A 551 19.08 -0.80 12.00
CA GLU A 551 19.94 -0.12 12.97
C GLU A 551 19.28 1.13 13.55
N PHE A 552 18.56 1.89 12.71
CA PHE A 552 17.76 3.02 13.16
C PHE A 552 16.69 2.56 14.17
N HIS A 553 15.84 1.57 13.87
CA HIS A 553 14.81 1.13 14.81
C HIS A 553 15.38 0.49 16.09
N THR A 554 16.49 -0.22 16.00
CA THR A 554 17.16 -0.74 17.19
C THR A 554 17.66 0.37 18.10
N SER A 555 18.25 1.44 17.54
CA SER A 555 18.78 2.56 18.34
C SER A 555 17.73 3.58 18.78
N HIS A 556 16.70 3.80 17.96
CA HIS A 556 15.68 4.84 18.18
C HIS A 556 14.43 4.32 18.89
N ASN A 557 14.01 3.08 18.64
CA ASN A 557 12.79 2.49 19.21
C ASN A 557 13.06 1.36 20.22
N ASP A 558 14.32 0.99 20.43
CA ASP A 558 14.71 -0.19 21.23
C ASP A 558 14.06 -1.49 20.71
N PHE A 559 13.90 -1.58 19.39
CA PHE A 559 13.31 -2.75 18.75
C PHE A 559 14.36 -3.80 18.45
N SER A 560 14.01 -5.07 18.70
CA SER A 560 14.72 -6.19 18.10
C SER A 560 14.29 -6.34 16.65
N VAL A 561 15.22 -6.14 15.72
CA VAL A 561 14.94 -6.15 14.28
C VAL A 561 15.73 -7.25 13.59
N LEU A 562 15.04 -8.05 12.78
CA LEU A 562 15.66 -9.06 11.92
C LEU A 562 15.54 -8.64 10.46
N VAL A 563 16.66 -8.59 9.74
CA VAL A 563 16.68 -8.46 8.28
C VAL A 563 16.93 -9.84 7.67
N VAL A 564 16.07 -10.26 6.76
CA VAL A 564 16.14 -11.57 6.09
C VAL A 564 15.85 -11.45 4.60
N GLN A 565 16.53 -12.25 3.78
CA GLN A 565 16.31 -12.29 2.34
C GLN A 565 15.22 -13.32 1.98
N PRO A 566 14.37 -13.06 0.96
CA PRO A 566 13.33 -14.00 0.52
C PRO A 566 13.86 -15.41 0.23
N GLN A 567 14.99 -15.52 -0.48
CA GLN A 567 15.55 -16.82 -0.87
C GLN A 567 15.99 -17.68 0.33
N THR A 568 16.47 -17.07 1.42
CA THR A 568 16.82 -17.78 2.66
C THR A 568 15.57 -18.41 3.28
N ILE A 569 14.44 -17.69 3.28
CA ILE A 569 13.14 -18.21 3.72
C ILE A 569 12.70 -19.36 2.80
N TYR A 570 12.76 -19.17 1.48
CA TYR A 570 12.34 -20.21 0.54
C TYR A 570 13.13 -21.51 0.70
N ASN A 571 14.45 -21.40 0.92
CA ASN A 571 15.31 -22.55 1.13
C ASN A 571 14.86 -23.44 2.31
N GLU A 572 14.39 -22.86 3.42
CA GLU A 572 13.97 -23.64 4.60
C GLU A 572 12.48 -24.01 4.58
N PHE A 573 11.60 -23.14 4.04
CA PHE A 573 10.15 -23.28 4.19
C PHE A 573 9.41 -23.75 2.93
N SER A 574 10.01 -23.67 1.73
CA SER A 574 9.41 -24.12 0.46
C SER A 574 10.35 -25.01 -0.37
N SER A 575 11.33 -25.64 0.28
CA SER A 575 12.34 -26.47 -0.40
C SER A 575 13.06 -25.73 -1.52
N GLY A 576 13.30 -24.42 -1.36
CA GLY A 576 14.06 -23.56 -2.27
C GLY A 576 13.25 -22.85 -3.35
N ALA A 577 12.00 -23.24 -3.60
CA ALA A 577 11.15 -22.62 -4.61
C ALA A 577 10.56 -21.30 -4.11
N GLN A 578 10.46 -20.27 -4.96
CA GLN A 578 9.66 -19.09 -4.62
C GLN A 578 8.22 -19.54 -4.35
N ASP A 579 7.72 -19.29 -3.14
CA ASP A 579 6.33 -19.52 -2.75
C ASP A 579 5.97 -18.52 -1.65
N ILE A 580 4.90 -17.76 -1.86
CA ILE A 580 4.51 -16.70 -0.93
C ILE A 580 4.12 -17.27 0.45
N SER A 581 3.65 -18.52 0.52
CA SER A 581 3.27 -19.17 1.78
C SER A 581 4.47 -19.37 2.69
N ALA A 582 5.69 -19.50 2.13
CA ALA A 582 6.92 -19.63 2.90
C ALA A 582 7.20 -18.40 3.77
N ILE A 583 6.94 -17.19 3.26
CA ILE A 583 7.11 -15.94 4.02
C ILE A 583 6.14 -15.90 5.20
N ARG A 584 4.87 -16.21 4.96
CA ARG A 584 3.88 -16.30 6.04
C ARG A 584 4.25 -17.39 7.05
N ASP A 585 4.66 -18.57 6.59
CA ASP A 585 4.98 -19.71 7.45
C ASP A 585 6.20 -19.41 8.34
N PHE A 586 7.19 -18.67 7.82
CA PHE A 586 8.29 -18.13 8.61
C PHE A 586 7.79 -17.15 9.69
N MET A 587 6.95 -16.17 9.33
CA MET A 587 6.37 -15.24 10.31
C MET A 587 5.52 -15.97 11.37
N ARG A 588 4.76 -16.98 10.95
CA ARG A 588 3.97 -17.83 11.83
C ARG A 588 4.85 -18.65 12.77
N MET A 589 5.99 -19.16 12.31
CA MET A 589 6.96 -19.82 13.19
C MET A 589 7.44 -18.88 14.28
N LEU A 590 7.90 -17.68 13.92
CA LEU A 590 8.37 -16.69 14.89
C LEU A 590 7.28 -16.33 15.90
N TRP A 591 6.03 -16.15 15.43
CA TRP A 591 4.89 -15.89 16.29
C TRP A 591 4.60 -17.02 17.26
N LYS A 592 4.55 -18.27 16.79
CA LYS A 592 4.22 -19.44 17.63
C LYS A 592 5.35 -19.81 18.60
N LYS A 593 6.61 -19.45 18.29
CA LYS A 593 7.76 -19.61 19.20
C LYS A 593 7.83 -18.53 20.28
N ALA A 594 7.16 -17.40 20.07
CA ALA A 594 7.17 -16.31 21.03
C ALA A 594 6.41 -16.65 22.31
N SER A 595 6.92 -16.19 23.44
CA SER A 595 6.13 -16.08 24.67
C SER A 595 5.09 -14.97 24.52
N SER A 596 3.99 -15.05 25.28
CA SER A 596 2.97 -13.99 25.30
C SER A 596 3.60 -12.61 25.58
N GLY A 597 3.26 -11.62 24.75
CA GLY A 597 3.80 -10.27 24.81
C GLY A 597 5.08 -10.02 23.99
N ASN A 598 5.74 -11.08 23.51
CA ASN A 598 6.97 -11.00 22.72
C ASN A 598 6.76 -11.41 21.24
N GLN A 599 5.51 -11.51 20.79
CA GLN A 599 5.21 -11.83 19.40
C GLN A 599 5.74 -10.74 18.43
N PRO A 600 6.10 -11.11 17.19
CA PRO A 600 6.38 -10.12 16.15
C PRO A 600 5.24 -9.13 16.00
N ARG A 601 5.57 -7.83 16.03
CA ARG A 601 4.58 -6.75 15.95
C ARG A 601 4.51 -6.15 14.56
N TYR A 602 5.64 -6.09 13.84
CA TYR A 602 5.75 -5.47 12.53
C TYR A 602 6.45 -6.36 11.50
N LEU A 603 5.95 -6.32 10.26
CA LEU A 603 6.56 -6.90 9.07
C LEU A 603 6.74 -5.81 8.02
N LEU A 604 7.97 -5.58 7.58
CA LEU A 604 8.28 -4.68 6.47
C LEU A 604 8.72 -5.49 5.25
N LEU A 605 8.00 -5.35 4.15
CA LEU A 605 8.35 -5.89 2.85
C LEU A 605 9.16 -4.83 2.09
N PHE A 606 10.46 -5.06 1.92
CA PHE A 606 11.39 -4.08 1.37
C PHE A 606 11.72 -4.43 -0.08
N GLY A 607 10.93 -3.87 -0.99
CA GLY A 607 10.97 -4.09 -2.42
C GLY A 607 9.56 -4.04 -3.00
N ASP A 608 9.46 -3.66 -4.26
CA ASP A 608 8.18 -3.65 -4.97
C ASP A 608 7.65 -5.07 -5.25
N ALA A 609 6.40 -5.18 -5.71
CA ALA A 609 5.76 -6.46 -6.03
C ALA A 609 5.30 -6.53 -7.50
N SER A 610 4.76 -7.68 -7.88
CA SER A 610 4.18 -7.89 -9.21
C SER A 610 3.11 -8.97 -9.17
N TYR A 611 2.10 -8.88 -10.05
CA TYR A 611 1.22 -10.01 -10.36
C TYR A 611 1.93 -11.11 -11.17
N ASP A 612 3.09 -10.82 -11.74
CA ASP A 612 3.93 -11.75 -12.50
C ASP A 612 5.06 -12.32 -11.64
N TYR A 613 4.77 -13.45 -10.98
CA TYR A 613 5.74 -14.12 -10.12
C TYR A 613 6.89 -14.81 -10.86
N LYS A 614 6.67 -15.17 -12.14
CA LYS A 614 7.56 -16.04 -12.92
C LYS A 614 8.40 -15.29 -13.95
N ASP A 615 8.31 -13.96 -13.95
CA ASP A 615 9.14 -13.09 -14.78
C ASP A 615 8.89 -13.29 -16.28
N TYR A 616 7.61 -13.38 -16.67
CA TYR A 616 7.18 -13.41 -18.06
C TYR A 616 7.27 -12.03 -18.74
N LEU A 617 7.11 -10.94 -17.98
CA LEU A 617 7.13 -9.56 -18.45
C LEU A 617 8.53 -8.97 -18.37
N THR A 618 8.91 -8.18 -19.38
CA THR A 618 10.18 -7.44 -19.35
C THR A 618 10.10 -6.29 -18.34
N GLY A 619 11.11 -6.16 -17.48
CA GLY A 619 11.16 -5.09 -16.48
C GLY A 619 10.30 -5.36 -15.25
N ASN A 620 10.11 -6.65 -14.92
CA ASN A 620 9.33 -7.06 -13.76
C ASN A 620 9.88 -6.48 -12.44
N SER A 621 8.97 -6.21 -11.50
CA SER A 621 9.24 -5.59 -10.20
C SER A 621 8.99 -6.54 -9.02
N ASN A 622 8.96 -7.86 -9.25
CA ASN A 622 8.69 -8.88 -8.23
C ASN A 622 9.86 -9.10 -7.24
N PHE A 623 10.33 -8.04 -6.57
CA PHE A 623 11.46 -8.11 -5.63
C PHE A 623 11.07 -8.81 -4.32
N VAL A 624 9.90 -8.47 -3.78
CA VAL A 624 9.27 -9.18 -2.66
C VAL A 624 7.81 -9.40 -3.03
N PRO A 625 7.35 -10.65 -3.22
CA PRO A 625 6.03 -10.90 -3.78
C PRO A 625 4.89 -10.41 -2.86
N THR A 626 3.72 -10.21 -3.45
CA THR A 626 2.46 -9.98 -2.74
C THR A 626 1.49 -11.15 -2.94
N PHE A 627 0.38 -11.22 -2.22
CA PHE A 627 -0.68 -12.19 -2.51
C PHE A 627 -1.62 -11.64 -3.59
N GLN A 628 -2.05 -12.48 -4.53
CA GLN A 628 -3.13 -12.20 -5.48
C GLN A 628 -4.36 -13.03 -5.11
N SER A 629 -5.57 -12.51 -5.30
CA SER A 629 -6.82 -13.25 -5.05
C SER A 629 -7.13 -14.31 -6.13
N VAL A 630 -8.11 -15.19 -5.89
CA VAL A 630 -8.51 -16.21 -6.87
C VAL A 630 -9.25 -15.61 -8.07
N GLU A 631 -9.96 -14.50 -7.86
CA GLU A 631 -10.66 -13.76 -8.90
C GLU A 631 -9.65 -13.14 -9.87
N SER A 632 -9.67 -13.61 -11.12
CA SER A 632 -8.68 -13.20 -12.15
C SER A 632 -9.30 -12.61 -13.41
N LEU A 633 -10.63 -12.45 -13.43
CA LEU A 633 -11.40 -11.97 -14.58
C LEU A 633 -12.28 -10.76 -14.27
N HIS A 634 -12.25 -10.27 -13.02
CA HIS A 634 -13.08 -9.17 -12.57
C HIS A 634 -12.22 -8.07 -11.94
N PRO A 635 -12.04 -6.91 -12.60
CA PRO A 635 -11.09 -5.89 -12.15
C PRO A 635 -11.37 -5.38 -10.73
N VAL A 636 -12.65 -5.33 -10.32
CA VAL A 636 -13.05 -4.91 -8.98
C VAL A 636 -12.98 -6.03 -7.93
N ASN A 637 -13.22 -7.29 -8.29
CA ASN A 637 -13.25 -8.37 -7.29
C ASN A 637 -11.87 -9.00 -7.09
N SER A 638 -10.99 -8.89 -8.10
CA SER A 638 -9.59 -9.23 -7.97
C SER A 638 -8.89 -8.26 -7.02
N TYR A 639 -8.00 -8.77 -6.17
CA TYR A 639 -7.18 -7.93 -5.30
C TYR A 639 -5.76 -8.45 -5.09
N ALA A 640 -4.88 -7.52 -4.75
CA ALA A 640 -3.53 -7.77 -4.27
C ALA A 640 -3.44 -7.30 -2.81
N THR A 641 -2.78 -8.06 -1.93
CA THR A 641 -2.68 -7.70 -0.51
C THR A 641 -1.45 -8.30 0.18
N ASP A 642 -0.85 -7.51 1.08
CA ASP A 642 0.22 -8.00 1.95
C ASP A 642 -0.31 -8.56 3.28
N ASP A 643 -1.62 -8.46 3.52
CA ASP A 643 -2.28 -9.01 4.72
C ASP A 643 -2.04 -10.51 4.88
N PHE A 644 -1.91 -11.24 3.76
CA PHE A 644 -1.67 -12.68 3.75
C PHE A 644 -0.44 -13.10 4.57
N PHE A 645 0.61 -12.27 4.59
CA PHE A 645 1.83 -12.56 5.35
C PHE A 645 1.70 -12.31 6.85
N ALA A 646 0.65 -11.58 7.24
CA ALA A 646 0.38 -11.13 8.60
C ALA A 646 -0.89 -11.76 9.21
N SER A 647 -1.61 -12.59 8.45
CA SER A 647 -2.68 -13.48 8.90
C SER A 647 -2.09 -14.87 9.19
N ILE A 648 -1.95 -15.21 10.46
CA ILE A 648 -1.09 -16.30 10.97
C ILE A 648 -1.84 -17.32 11.82
N ASP A 649 -3.14 -17.09 12.06
CA ASP A 649 -3.96 -18.02 12.81
C ASP A 649 -4.21 -19.32 12.03
N ASP A 650 -4.46 -20.41 12.76
CA ASP A 650 -4.49 -21.76 12.17
C ASP A 650 -5.55 -21.87 11.06
N ALA A 651 -6.69 -21.19 11.24
CA ALA A 651 -7.81 -21.22 10.31
C ALA A 651 -7.76 -20.12 9.23
N GLU A 652 -6.62 -19.46 9.04
CA GLU A 652 -6.45 -18.38 8.06
C GLU A 652 -5.69 -18.82 6.82
N GLY A 653 -5.76 -18.03 5.77
CA GLY A 653 -4.90 -18.14 4.60
C GLY A 653 -5.65 -18.04 3.29
N GLY A 654 -5.58 -16.86 2.69
CA GLY A 654 -6.10 -16.55 1.36
C GLY A 654 -7.63 -16.36 1.33
N LEU A 655 -8.26 -16.12 2.48
CA LEU A 655 -9.70 -15.86 2.58
C LEU A 655 -9.99 -14.37 2.82
N SER A 656 -11.16 -13.94 2.35
CA SER A 656 -11.72 -12.63 2.66
C SER A 656 -11.98 -12.44 4.17
N SER A 657 -12.18 -13.56 4.88
CA SER A 657 -12.41 -13.61 6.33
C SER A 657 -11.16 -13.48 7.19
N ASP A 658 -9.96 -13.56 6.61
CA ASP A 658 -8.71 -13.54 7.37
C ASP A 658 -8.54 -12.19 8.08
N VAL A 659 -8.00 -12.21 9.30
CA VAL A 659 -7.74 -11.02 10.11
C VAL A 659 -6.23 -10.80 10.20
N VAL A 660 -5.80 -9.55 10.23
CA VAL A 660 -4.37 -9.22 10.31
C VAL A 660 -3.93 -9.21 11.78
N ASP A 661 -2.84 -9.92 12.10
CA ASP A 661 -2.25 -10.01 13.44
C ASP A 661 -0.99 -9.17 13.64
N ILE A 662 -0.24 -8.97 12.55
CA ILE A 662 1.03 -8.24 12.51
C ILE A 662 0.84 -6.97 11.67
N GLY A 663 1.34 -5.82 12.13
CA GLY A 663 1.32 -4.59 11.33
C GLY A 663 2.25 -4.70 10.12
N VAL A 664 1.69 -4.79 8.91
CA VAL A 664 2.46 -4.93 7.67
C VAL A 664 2.58 -3.59 6.92
N GLY A 665 3.77 -3.30 6.41
CA GLY A 665 4.02 -2.19 5.49
C GLY A 665 5.00 -2.58 4.38
N ARG A 666 5.03 -1.81 3.30
CA ARG A 666 5.88 -2.06 2.12
C ARG A 666 6.64 -0.82 1.67
N LEU A 667 7.92 -0.99 1.35
CA LEU A 667 8.68 0.01 0.59
C LEU A 667 8.71 -0.39 -0.89
N VAL A 668 7.96 0.32 -1.73
CA VAL A 668 7.75 0.06 -3.18
C VAL A 668 8.94 0.50 -4.04
N VAL A 669 10.14 0.10 -3.66
CA VAL A 669 11.38 0.51 -4.33
C VAL A 669 11.81 -0.53 -5.37
N GLN A 670 12.31 -0.04 -6.50
CA GLN A 670 12.78 -0.85 -7.63
C GLN A 670 14.29 -0.67 -7.89
N THR A 671 14.94 0.29 -7.22
CA THR A 671 16.38 0.59 -7.38
C THR A 671 17.03 0.91 -6.04
N ALA A 672 18.36 0.72 -5.94
CA ALA A 672 19.12 1.06 -4.75
C ALA A 672 19.04 2.56 -4.38
N GLU A 673 18.91 3.45 -5.37
CA GLU A 673 18.72 4.89 -5.13
C GLU A 673 17.36 5.19 -4.52
N GLN A 674 16.28 4.59 -5.04
CA GLN A 674 14.95 4.70 -4.43
C GLN A 674 14.93 4.14 -3.00
N ALA A 675 15.59 2.99 -2.76
CA ALA A 675 15.75 2.42 -1.43
C ALA A 675 16.43 3.39 -0.46
N LYS A 676 17.53 4.02 -0.90
CA LYS A 676 18.24 5.02 -0.10
C LYS A 676 17.36 6.23 0.19
N ASN A 677 16.68 6.77 -0.83
CA ASN A 677 15.82 7.96 -0.67
C ASN A 677 14.63 7.68 0.26
N ALA A 678 14.03 6.50 0.18
CA ALA A 678 12.95 6.08 1.09
C ALA A 678 13.43 6.03 2.56
N VAL A 679 14.59 5.41 2.81
CA VAL A 679 15.18 5.33 4.16
C VAL A 679 15.61 6.71 4.66
N ASP A 680 16.17 7.56 3.79
CA ASP A 680 16.51 8.95 4.12
C ASP A 680 15.28 9.75 4.57
N LYS A 681 14.15 9.61 3.87
CA LYS A 681 12.88 10.26 4.24
C LYS A 681 12.40 9.80 5.61
N ILE A 682 12.38 8.49 5.87
CA ILE A 682 11.91 7.91 7.14
C ILE A 682 12.77 8.41 8.31
N ILE A 683 14.09 8.32 8.20
CA ILE A 683 15.02 8.74 9.26
C ILE A 683 14.94 10.26 9.47
N HIS A 684 14.89 11.04 8.39
CA HIS A 684 14.77 12.50 8.47
C HIS A 684 13.50 12.91 9.21
N TYR A 685 12.36 12.33 8.82
CA TYR A 685 11.06 12.59 9.44
C TYR A 685 11.06 12.31 10.95
N ALA A 686 11.74 11.23 11.37
CA ALA A 686 11.76 10.79 12.76
C ALA A 686 12.80 11.53 13.63
N THR A 687 13.87 12.09 13.06
CA THR A 687 15.03 12.55 13.84
C THR A 687 15.45 14.01 13.64
N ALA A 688 15.10 14.65 12.52
CA ALA A 688 15.58 16.01 12.20
C ALA A 688 14.73 17.11 12.84
N ALA A 689 14.57 17.06 14.17
CA ALA A 689 13.67 17.92 14.95
C ALA A 689 13.72 19.41 14.56
N ASP A 690 14.92 19.96 14.41
CA ASP A 690 15.18 21.36 14.04
C ASP A 690 14.59 21.77 12.67
N LYS A 691 14.43 20.81 11.75
CA LYS A 691 13.87 21.01 10.41
C LYS A 691 12.40 20.61 10.31
N VAL A 692 12.03 19.51 10.97
CA VAL A 692 10.70 18.92 10.81
C VAL A 692 9.67 19.46 11.81
N HIS A 693 10.08 20.20 12.84
CA HIS A 693 9.15 20.87 13.75
C HIS A 693 8.43 22.03 13.06
N GLY A 694 7.10 22.08 13.19
CA GLY A 694 6.29 23.15 12.63
C GLY A 694 4.79 22.93 12.80
N GLU A 695 4.02 23.99 12.56
CA GLU A 695 2.56 24.02 12.72
C GLU A 695 1.84 22.98 11.86
N TRP A 696 2.47 22.52 10.77
CA TRP A 696 1.94 21.50 9.87
C TRP A 696 1.55 20.21 10.61
N ARG A 697 2.22 19.91 11.74
CA ARG A 697 1.92 18.77 12.63
C ARG A 697 0.55 18.87 13.31
N ASN A 698 -0.06 20.06 13.35
CA ASN A 698 -1.40 20.27 13.88
C ASN A 698 -2.48 20.27 12.78
N ILE A 699 -2.14 20.08 11.51
CA ILE A 699 -3.08 20.21 10.38
C ILE A 699 -3.48 18.84 9.83
N ILE A 700 -4.78 18.64 9.64
CA ILE A 700 -5.34 17.50 8.91
C ILE A 700 -6.17 18.04 7.75
N ALA A 701 -5.74 17.75 6.52
CA ALA A 701 -6.42 18.18 5.31
C ALA A 701 -7.37 17.08 4.82
N PHE A 702 -8.63 17.45 4.55
CA PHE A 702 -9.65 16.58 3.97
C PHE A 702 -9.97 17.09 2.56
N VAL A 703 -9.60 16.29 1.57
CA VAL A 703 -9.87 16.52 0.15
C VAL A 703 -10.99 15.58 -0.29
N ALA A 704 -12.02 16.09 -0.95
CA ALA A 704 -13.16 15.27 -1.35
C ALA A 704 -13.69 15.60 -2.75
N ASP A 705 -13.99 14.55 -3.49
CA ASP A 705 -14.65 14.55 -4.79
C ASP A 705 -16.14 14.92 -4.66
N ASP A 706 -16.75 15.50 -5.70
CA ASP A 706 -18.11 16.04 -5.68
C ASP A 706 -19.19 15.14 -6.32
N GLU A 707 -18.80 13.99 -6.87
CA GLU A 707 -19.70 13.02 -7.50
C GLU A 707 -20.60 12.25 -6.48
N ASP A 708 -21.39 11.30 -7.01
CA ASP A 708 -22.28 10.40 -6.25
C ASP A 708 -23.27 11.10 -5.31
N GLY A 709 -23.78 12.25 -5.78
CA GLY A 709 -24.71 13.06 -5.02
C GLY A 709 -24.10 13.53 -3.70
N ASN A 710 -22.84 14.00 -3.71
CA ASN A 710 -22.05 14.47 -2.57
C ASN A 710 -21.71 13.39 -1.52
N GLU A 711 -21.74 12.10 -1.85
CA GLU A 711 -21.41 11.05 -0.88
C GLU A 711 -20.02 11.26 -0.27
N HIS A 712 -19.02 11.46 -1.13
CA HIS A 712 -17.62 11.62 -0.72
C HIS A 712 -17.39 12.88 0.12
N MET A 713 -17.93 14.04 -0.28
CA MET A 713 -17.86 15.27 0.52
C MET A 713 -18.54 15.11 1.89
N ARG A 714 -19.71 14.45 1.95
CA ARG A 714 -20.39 14.17 3.24
C ARG A 714 -19.55 13.29 4.15
N GLN A 715 -18.96 12.22 3.61
CA GLN A 715 -18.10 11.30 4.36
C GLN A 715 -16.85 12.02 4.89
N ALA A 716 -16.17 12.80 4.05
CA ALA A 716 -15.02 13.60 4.46
C ALA A 716 -15.40 14.65 5.54
N ASP A 717 -16.56 15.30 5.39
CA ASP A 717 -17.08 16.27 6.36
C ASP A 717 -17.39 15.63 7.73
N GLN A 718 -17.93 14.41 7.72
CA GLN A 718 -18.18 13.63 8.93
C GLN A 718 -16.87 13.29 9.67
N LEU A 719 -15.83 12.87 8.94
CA LEU A 719 -14.51 12.59 9.53
C LEU A 719 -13.87 13.88 10.08
N ALA A 720 -13.92 14.97 9.32
CA ALA A 720 -13.39 16.26 9.76
C ALA A 720 -14.11 16.77 11.02
N THR A 721 -15.44 16.62 11.08
CA THR A 721 -16.25 16.99 12.24
C THR A 721 -15.95 16.11 13.45
N MET A 722 -15.72 14.81 13.26
CA MET A 722 -15.28 13.90 14.32
C MET A 722 -13.96 14.37 14.94
N ILE A 723 -13.00 14.79 14.12
CA ILE A 723 -11.71 15.30 14.60
C ILE A 723 -11.86 16.63 15.34
N ASP A 724 -12.58 17.62 14.78
CA ASP A 724 -12.75 18.94 15.43
C ASP A 724 -13.62 18.86 16.70
N THR A 725 -14.35 17.77 16.93
CA THR A 725 -15.11 17.54 18.17
C THR A 725 -14.32 16.75 19.22
N THR A 726 -13.54 15.75 18.79
CA THR A 726 -12.89 14.79 19.69
C THR A 726 -11.42 15.13 19.98
N TYR A 727 -10.67 15.59 18.98
CA TYR A 727 -9.23 15.83 19.04
C TYR A 727 -8.89 17.28 18.70
N ARG A 728 -9.37 18.19 19.54
CA ARG A 728 -9.37 19.65 19.30
C ARG A 728 -8.00 20.33 19.19
N ASN A 729 -6.92 19.64 19.57
CA ASN A 729 -5.54 20.08 19.30
C ASN A 729 -5.28 20.25 17.79
N TYR A 730 -5.93 19.45 16.94
CA TYR A 730 -5.77 19.50 15.50
C TYR A 730 -6.72 20.50 14.85
N ASN A 731 -6.29 21.08 13.74
CA ASN A 731 -7.10 21.93 12.87
C ASN A 731 -7.42 21.17 11.59
N THR A 732 -8.68 21.22 11.19
CA THR A 732 -9.15 20.59 9.97
C THR A 732 -9.24 21.61 8.84
N GLU A 733 -8.73 21.23 7.68
CA GLU A 733 -8.85 22.01 6.45
C GLU A 733 -9.64 21.20 5.43
N LYS A 734 -10.70 21.78 4.86
CA LYS A 734 -11.62 21.10 3.95
C LYS A 734 -11.44 21.66 2.54
N ILE A 735 -10.93 20.83 1.63
CA ILE A 735 -10.76 21.12 0.20
C ILE A 735 -11.77 20.25 -0.54
N PHE A 736 -13.03 20.68 -0.55
CA PHE A 736 -14.11 19.98 -1.21
C PHE A 736 -14.27 20.52 -2.63
N LEU A 737 -14.28 19.63 -3.62
CA LEU A 737 -14.14 19.99 -5.02
C LEU A 737 -15.21 20.98 -5.49
N ASP A 738 -16.48 20.74 -5.14
CA ASP A 738 -17.60 21.62 -5.50
C ASP A 738 -17.62 22.96 -4.73
N ALA A 739 -16.66 23.23 -3.84
CA ALA A 739 -16.45 24.56 -3.27
C ALA A 739 -15.60 25.46 -4.19
N TYR A 740 -15.05 24.92 -5.28
CA TYR A 740 -14.20 25.62 -6.25
C TYR A 740 -14.86 25.64 -7.64
N PRO A 741 -14.75 26.73 -8.41
CA PRO A 741 -15.31 26.77 -9.76
C PRO A 741 -14.68 25.74 -10.70
N GLN A 742 -15.51 24.96 -11.36
CA GLN A 742 -15.07 24.09 -12.46
C GLN A 742 -15.06 24.84 -13.80
N ILE A 743 -14.06 24.56 -14.63
CA ILE A 743 -13.91 25.11 -15.98
C ILE A 743 -13.86 24.00 -17.04
N SER A 744 -14.58 24.21 -18.14
CA SER A 744 -14.58 23.29 -19.26
C SER A 744 -13.33 23.49 -20.13
N THR A 745 -12.58 22.42 -20.36
CA THR A 745 -11.44 22.40 -21.29
C THR A 745 -11.65 21.35 -22.39
N PRO A 746 -10.91 21.40 -23.51
CA PRO A 746 -10.96 20.33 -24.52
C PRO A 746 -10.64 18.93 -23.97
N GLY A 747 -9.94 18.85 -22.83
CA GLY A 747 -9.57 17.60 -22.15
C GLY A 747 -10.48 17.20 -20.98
N GLY A 748 -11.70 17.75 -20.91
CA GLY A 748 -12.67 17.53 -19.83
C GLY A 748 -12.77 18.70 -18.86
N GLN A 749 -13.61 18.56 -17.82
CA GLN A 749 -13.70 19.53 -16.73
C GLN A 749 -12.38 19.60 -15.95
N ARG A 750 -12.10 20.76 -15.36
CA ARG A 750 -10.98 21.00 -14.46
C ARG A 750 -11.43 21.89 -13.31
N ALA A 751 -10.83 21.71 -12.14
CA ALA A 751 -10.95 22.63 -11.02
C ALA A 751 -9.56 23.18 -10.63
N PRO A 752 -9.04 24.18 -11.36
CA PRO A 752 -7.68 24.68 -11.15
C PRO A 752 -7.43 25.21 -9.73
N ASP A 753 -8.44 25.84 -9.12
CA ASP A 753 -8.31 26.40 -7.77
C ASP A 753 -8.27 25.31 -6.69
N ALA A 754 -8.97 24.18 -6.90
CA ALA A 754 -8.88 23.01 -6.03
C ALA A 754 -7.49 22.35 -6.14
N ASN A 755 -6.98 22.17 -7.37
CA ASN A 755 -5.62 21.68 -7.61
C ASN A 755 -4.57 22.60 -6.96
N LEU A 756 -4.73 23.92 -7.09
CA LEU A 756 -3.85 24.90 -6.45
C LEU A 756 -3.91 24.79 -4.92
N ALA A 757 -5.11 24.66 -4.34
CA ALA A 757 -5.28 24.50 -2.89
C ALA A 757 -4.58 23.22 -2.37
N ILE A 758 -4.71 22.09 -3.08
CA ILE A 758 -4.02 20.83 -2.75
C ILE A 758 -2.50 21.05 -2.78
N ASN A 759 -1.98 21.61 -3.87
CA ASN A 759 -0.55 21.85 -4.04
C ASN A 759 0.03 22.81 -2.98
N GLN A 760 -0.70 23.89 -2.65
CA GLN A 760 -0.32 24.82 -1.57
C GLN A 760 -0.36 24.14 -0.21
N ARG A 761 -1.34 23.25 0.04
CA ARG A 761 -1.42 22.50 1.29
C ARG A 761 -0.23 21.57 1.46
N MET A 762 0.17 20.88 0.39
CA MET A 762 1.37 20.05 0.35
C MET A 762 2.64 20.87 0.55
N GLU A 763 2.73 22.04 -0.09
CA GLU A 763 3.86 22.97 0.09
C GLU A 763 3.97 23.47 1.53
N LYS A 764 2.86 23.74 2.21
CA LYS A 764 2.84 24.16 3.62
C LYS A 764 2.94 22.97 4.61
N GLY A 765 2.76 21.74 4.14
CA GLY A 765 2.72 20.51 4.95
C GLY A 765 1.40 20.27 5.69
N ALA A 766 1.16 19.02 6.10
CA ALA A 766 0.08 18.59 6.99
C ALA A 766 0.50 17.30 7.71
N LEU A 767 -0.08 17.00 8.87
CA LEU A 767 0.14 15.72 9.54
C LEU A 767 -0.48 14.57 8.75
N ILE A 768 -1.73 14.79 8.31
CA ILE A 768 -2.48 13.85 7.48
C ILE A 768 -3.12 14.58 6.30
N VAL A 769 -3.03 13.96 5.12
CA VAL A 769 -3.84 14.32 3.95
C VAL A 769 -4.80 13.17 3.68
N ASN A 770 -6.08 13.41 3.89
CA ASN A 770 -7.15 12.46 3.62
C ASN A 770 -7.83 12.79 2.30
N TYR A 771 -7.92 11.82 1.40
CA TYR A 771 -8.68 11.93 0.16
C TYR A 771 -9.82 10.92 0.17
N THR A 772 -11.04 11.36 -0.13
CA THR A 772 -12.22 10.51 -0.32
C THR A 772 -12.85 10.83 -1.67
N GLY A 773 -12.91 9.86 -2.58
CA GLY A 773 -13.48 10.10 -3.91
C GLY A 773 -12.99 9.15 -5.00
N HIS A 774 -13.36 9.44 -6.24
CA HIS A 774 -12.86 8.70 -7.40
C HIS A 774 -11.38 8.95 -7.64
N GLY A 775 -10.73 8.00 -8.30
CA GLY A 775 -9.31 8.07 -8.57
C GLY A 775 -8.85 6.85 -9.34
N GLY A 776 -7.56 6.83 -9.62
CA GLY A 776 -6.92 5.70 -10.26
C GLY A 776 -5.41 5.88 -10.24
N GLU A 777 -4.74 5.06 -11.03
CA GLU A 777 -3.28 4.94 -11.01
C GLU A 777 -2.53 6.20 -11.44
N THR A 778 -3.21 7.24 -11.92
CA THR A 778 -2.60 8.49 -12.42
C THR A 778 -2.99 9.74 -11.65
N GLY A 779 -3.91 9.66 -10.69
CA GLY A 779 -4.39 10.86 -9.99
C GLY A 779 -5.73 10.73 -9.27
N TRP A 780 -6.27 11.88 -8.85
CA TRP A 780 -7.53 12.01 -8.12
C TRP A 780 -8.59 12.76 -8.94
N ALA A 781 -9.84 12.29 -8.82
CA ALA A 781 -11.06 12.79 -9.45
C ALA A 781 -11.03 12.82 -10.99
N HIS A 782 -12.20 12.93 -11.61
CA HIS A 782 -12.29 13.02 -13.08
C HIS A 782 -11.77 14.38 -13.60
N GLU A 783 -11.87 15.41 -12.77
CA GLU A 783 -11.42 16.80 -12.97
C GLU A 783 -9.89 16.94 -12.85
N ARG A 784 -9.19 15.85 -12.50
CA ARG A 784 -7.72 15.77 -12.36
C ARG A 784 -7.20 16.80 -11.37
N VAL A 785 -7.74 16.80 -10.17
CA VAL A 785 -7.35 17.73 -9.10
C VAL A 785 -5.97 17.40 -8.52
N LEU A 786 -5.46 16.20 -8.78
CA LEU A 786 -4.08 15.81 -8.53
C LEU A 786 -3.58 14.92 -9.68
N GLU A 787 -2.47 15.29 -10.31
CA GLU A 787 -1.81 14.50 -11.36
C GLU A 787 -0.36 14.12 -10.96
N VAL A 788 0.24 13.15 -11.67
CA VAL A 788 1.64 12.71 -11.43
C VAL A 788 2.64 13.89 -11.46
N ASN A 789 2.46 14.85 -12.37
CA ASN A 789 3.35 16.00 -12.47
C ASN A 789 3.28 16.91 -11.24
N ASP A 790 2.10 17.04 -10.60
CA ASP A 790 1.95 17.75 -9.34
C ASP A 790 2.77 17.06 -8.26
N VAL A 791 2.57 15.74 -8.12
CA VAL A 791 3.28 14.90 -7.12
C VAL A 791 4.79 15.03 -7.25
N LEU A 792 5.32 14.95 -8.48
CA LEU A 792 6.76 15.06 -8.74
C LEU A 792 7.31 16.48 -8.52
N SER A 793 6.45 17.50 -8.57
CA SER A 793 6.83 18.90 -8.34
C SER A 793 6.96 19.25 -6.86
N TRP A 794 6.39 18.45 -5.96
CA TRP A 794 6.44 18.69 -4.53
C TRP A 794 7.86 18.65 -3.96
N THR A 795 8.12 19.56 -3.02
CA THR A 795 9.44 19.80 -2.39
C THR A 795 9.35 19.87 -0.87
N ASN A 796 8.32 19.26 -0.28
CA ASN A 796 7.97 19.33 1.14
C ASN A 796 8.72 18.33 2.03
N PHE A 797 10.00 18.05 1.76
CA PHE A 797 10.81 17.05 2.48
C PHE A 797 10.77 17.19 4.01
N ASP A 798 10.74 18.42 4.53
CA ASP A 798 10.71 18.69 5.97
C ASP A 798 9.32 18.61 6.62
N ARG A 799 8.27 18.34 5.83
CA ARG A 799 6.85 18.42 6.26
C ARG A 799 5.97 17.47 5.45
N MET A 800 6.36 16.20 5.46
CA MET A 800 5.73 15.13 4.69
C MET A 800 4.51 14.56 5.43
N PRO A 801 3.28 14.65 4.89
CA PRO A 801 2.12 14.02 5.51
C PRO A 801 2.15 12.49 5.43
N VAL A 802 1.35 11.87 6.30
CA VAL A 802 0.80 10.54 6.04
C VAL A 802 -0.48 10.69 5.23
N PHE A 803 -0.62 9.94 4.13
CA PHE A 803 -1.85 9.95 3.35
C PHE A 803 -2.83 8.89 3.83
N MET A 804 -4.12 9.21 3.80
CA MET A 804 -5.21 8.25 3.91
C MET A 804 -6.11 8.42 2.68
N THR A 805 -5.99 7.53 1.70
CA THR A 805 -6.71 7.65 0.42
C THR A 805 -7.79 6.58 0.29
N ALA A 806 -9.04 7.01 0.47
CA ALA A 806 -10.25 6.25 0.23
C ALA A 806 -10.68 6.40 -1.25
N THR A 807 -9.99 5.71 -2.15
CA THR A 807 -10.19 5.82 -3.61
C THR A 807 -9.86 4.52 -4.34
N CYS A 808 -10.09 4.42 -5.65
CA CYS A 808 -9.74 3.25 -6.45
C CYS A 808 -8.26 3.25 -6.84
N GLU A 809 -7.57 2.13 -6.60
CA GLU A 809 -6.25 1.74 -7.19
C GLU A 809 -5.19 2.85 -7.32
N PHE A 810 -5.11 3.77 -6.34
CA PHE A 810 -4.16 4.87 -6.40
C PHE A 810 -2.71 4.39 -6.30
N SER A 811 -2.50 3.24 -5.66
CA SER A 811 -1.20 2.63 -5.41
C SER A 811 -1.14 1.20 -5.94
N ARG A 812 -1.29 1.04 -7.25
CA ARG A 812 -1.22 -0.27 -7.94
C ARG A 812 0.22 -0.81 -8.01
N TYR A 813 0.80 -1.08 -6.85
CA TYR A 813 2.22 -1.47 -6.66
C TYR A 813 2.59 -2.85 -7.22
N ASP A 814 1.65 -3.58 -7.82
CA ASP A 814 1.88 -4.90 -8.39
C ASP A 814 1.73 -4.93 -9.91
N ASP A 815 1.57 -3.77 -10.59
CA ASP A 815 1.67 -3.66 -12.05
C ASP A 815 3.12 -3.30 -12.44
N PRO A 816 3.98 -4.28 -12.80
CA PRO A 816 5.40 -4.03 -13.09
C PRO A 816 5.62 -3.10 -14.29
N LEU A 817 4.61 -2.89 -15.11
CA LEU A 817 4.71 -2.07 -16.33
C LEU A 817 4.48 -0.58 -16.06
N ARG A 818 4.13 -0.20 -14.82
CA ARG A 818 3.78 1.18 -14.48
C ARG A 818 3.90 1.44 -12.98
N VAL A 819 4.62 2.51 -12.64
CA VAL A 819 4.60 3.09 -11.30
C VAL A 819 3.40 4.03 -11.18
N SER A 820 2.49 3.77 -10.25
CA SER A 820 1.28 4.55 -10.02
C SER A 820 1.53 5.88 -9.31
N ALA A 821 0.57 6.80 -9.37
CA ALA A 821 0.66 8.10 -8.72
C ALA A 821 0.86 7.99 -7.20
N GLY A 822 0.21 7.03 -6.53
CA GLY A 822 0.39 6.79 -5.10
C GLY A 822 1.78 6.27 -4.74
N GLU A 823 2.38 5.41 -5.58
CA GLU A 823 3.79 5.03 -5.42
C GLU A 823 4.71 6.24 -5.61
N MET A 824 4.44 7.12 -6.59
CA MET A 824 5.21 8.34 -6.81
C MET A 824 5.14 9.32 -5.63
N VAL A 825 4.03 9.37 -4.89
CA VAL A 825 3.92 10.15 -3.65
C VAL A 825 4.94 9.67 -2.61
N PHE A 826 5.12 8.35 -2.49
CA PHE A 826 6.11 7.75 -1.60
C PHE A 826 7.54 7.89 -2.14
N LEU A 827 7.73 7.68 -3.45
CA LEU A 827 9.04 7.64 -4.11
C LEU A 827 9.65 9.01 -4.40
N ASN A 828 8.90 10.12 -4.31
CA ASN A 828 9.44 11.45 -4.55
C ASN A 828 10.62 11.75 -3.59
N PRO A 829 11.86 11.96 -4.09
CA PRO A 829 13.04 12.16 -3.25
C PRO A 829 13.09 13.54 -2.58
N ARG A 830 12.26 14.49 -3.02
CA ARG A 830 12.20 15.87 -2.51
C ARG A 830 11.02 16.11 -1.57
N GLY A 831 10.24 15.07 -1.23
CA GLY A 831 9.06 15.20 -0.38
C GLY A 831 7.96 14.22 -0.76
N GLY A 832 6.75 14.73 -0.95
CA GLY A 832 5.55 13.92 -1.07
C GLY A 832 5.05 13.44 0.28
N GLY A 833 4.70 12.16 0.39
CA GLY A 833 4.26 11.53 1.63
C GLY A 833 5.37 10.72 2.29
N VAL A 834 5.37 10.66 3.63
CA VAL A 834 6.27 9.74 4.36
C VAL A 834 5.70 8.32 4.39
N ALA A 835 4.37 8.19 4.34
CA ALA A 835 3.66 6.93 4.22
C ALA A 835 2.25 7.15 3.63
N LEU A 836 1.65 6.09 3.11
CA LEU A 836 0.28 6.10 2.59
C LEU A 836 -0.50 4.88 3.09
N PHE A 837 -1.68 5.14 3.64
CA PHE A 837 -2.77 4.19 3.79
C PHE A 837 -3.64 4.30 2.55
N THR A 838 -3.51 3.35 1.65
CA THR A 838 -3.94 3.53 0.26
C THR A 838 -4.42 2.22 -0.35
N THR A 839 -4.98 2.28 -1.54
CA THR A 839 -5.65 1.15 -2.17
C THR A 839 -4.83 0.61 -3.34
N ALA A 840 -4.70 -0.72 -3.37
CA ALA A 840 -4.02 -1.44 -4.44
C ALA A 840 -4.94 -1.73 -5.64
N ARG A 841 -6.26 -1.71 -5.43
CA ARG A 841 -7.30 -2.05 -6.42
C ARG A 841 -8.55 -1.18 -6.27
N PRO A 842 -9.50 -1.24 -7.23
CA PRO A 842 -10.78 -0.55 -7.11
C PRO A 842 -11.54 -0.93 -5.84
N THR A 843 -12.09 0.06 -5.15
CA THR A 843 -12.79 -0.08 -3.86
C THR A 843 -14.17 0.57 -3.90
N PHE A 844 -14.95 0.41 -2.83
CA PHE A 844 -16.29 0.96 -2.68
C PHE A 844 -16.33 2.05 -1.59
N GLY A 845 -17.10 3.13 -1.83
CA GLY A 845 -17.13 4.32 -0.98
C GLY A 845 -17.51 4.05 0.48
N THR A 846 -18.63 3.35 0.72
CA THR A 846 -19.11 3.09 2.09
C THR A 846 -18.15 2.24 2.95
N PRO A 847 -17.61 1.10 2.45
CA PRO A 847 -16.56 0.38 3.16
C PRO A 847 -15.28 1.22 3.38
N ASN A 848 -14.89 2.06 2.41
CA ASN A 848 -13.76 2.98 2.58
C ASN A 848 -13.97 3.97 3.73
N PHE A 849 -15.16 4.56 3.82
CA PHE A 849 -15.51 5.45 4.92
C PHE A 849 -15.46 4.74 6.28
N THR A 850 -15.92 3.48 6.35
CA THR A 850 -15.87 2.69 7.58
C THR A 850 -14.43 2.44 8.05
N LEU A 851 -13.55 2.04 7.12
CA LEU A 851 -12.11 1.88 7.34
C LEU A 851 -11.49 3.21 7.83
N ALA A 852 -11.73 4.32 7.13
CA ALA A 852 -11.19 5.63 7.48
C ALA A 852 -11.68 6.13 8.85
N ARG A 853 -12.96 5.92 9.17
CA ARG A 853 -13.52 6.23 10.48
C ARG A 853 -12.84 5.43 11.59
N ASN A 854 -12.63 4.13 11.37
CA ASN A 854 -11.94 3.26 12.33
C ASN A 854 -10.46 3.63 12.50
N PHE A 855 -9.80 4.07 11.43
CA PHE A 855 -8.46 4.66 11.51
C PHE A 855 -8.45 5.90 12.42
N TYR A 856 -9.35 6.86 12.22
CA TYR A 856 -9.39 8.08 13.03
C TYR A 856 -9.81 7.85 14.49
N ASN A 857 -10.58 6.80 14.78
CA ASN A 857 -10.92 6.39 16.15
C ASN A 857 -9.69 6.00 16.98
N ILE A 858 -8.58 5.62 16.34
CA ILE A 858 -7.38 5.14 17.01
C ILE A 858 -6.14 6.02 16.74
N ALA A 859 -6.09 6.75 15.63
CA ALA A 859 -4.93 7.55 15.20
C ALA A 859 -4.40 8.51 16.26
N PHE A 860 -5.31 9.13 17.02
CA PHE A 860 -4.96 10.16 18.01
C PHE A 860 -5.14 9.69 19.46
N LYS A 861 -5.26 8.38 19.68
CA LYS A 861 -5.44 7.80 21.00
C LYS A 861 -4.13 7.12 21.45
N PRO A 862 -3.51 7.57 22.55
CA PRO A 862 -2.33 6.89 23.07
C PRO A 862 -2.68 5.48 23.56
N THR A 863 -1.72 4.58 23.39
CA THR A 863 -1.71 3.21 23.92
C THR A 863 -0.77 3.14 25.13
N ASP A 864 -0.67 1.97 25.78
CA ASP A 864 0.31 1.75 26.85
C ASP A 864 1.77 2.00 26.39
N ASN A 865 2.04 1.92 25.08
CA ASN A 865 3.35 2.20 24.46
C ASN A 865 3.45 3.63 23.88
N GLY A 866 2.60 4.55 24.34
CA GLY A 866 2.45 5.90 23.81
C GLY A 866 1.64 5.93 22.51
N MET A 867 1.88 6.96 21.69
CA MET A 867 1.17 7.12 20.41
C MET A 867 1.41 5.93 19.45
N PRO A 868 0.37 5.52 18.70
CA PRO A 868 0.42 4.34 17.85
C PRO A 868 1.38 4.50 16.66
N TYR A 869 2.03 3.40 16.29
CA TYR A 869 2.82 3.31 15.06
C TYR A 869 1.92 3.04 13.85
N LEU A 870 2.39 3.34 12.64
CA LEU A 870 1.62 3.15 11.41
C LEU A 870 1.17 1.68 11.23
N GLY A 871 2.02 0.71 11.58
CA GLY A 871 1.66 -0.70 11.53
C GLY A 871 0.51 -1.07 12.48
N ASP A 872 0.39 -0.40 13.63
CA ASP A 872 -0.76 -0.60 14.53
C ASP A 872 -2.02 -0.01 13.93
N LEU A 873 -1.92 1.17 13.31
CA LEU A 873 -3.05 1.85 12.70
C LEU A 873 -3.68 1.02 11.57
N ILE A 874 -2.88 0.40 10.68
CA ILE A 874 -3.43 -0.42 9.59
C ILE A 874 -4.03 -1.71 10.11
N ARG A 875 -3.35 -2.37 11.05
CA ARG A 875 -3.82 -3.63 11.61
C ARG A 875 -5.12 -3.45 12.39
N ILE A 876 -5.16 -2.49 13.32
CA ILE A 876 -6.30 -2.30 14.21
C ILE A 876 -7.49 -1.71 13.44
N SER A 877 -7.29 -0.76 12.52
CA SER A 877 -8.40 -0.22 11.73
C SER A 877 -9.10 -1.29 10.88
N LYS A 878 -8.33 -2.16 10.21
CA LYS A 878 -8.87 -3.32 9.48
C LYS A 878 -9.60 -4.29 10.39
N ARG A 879 -9.02 -4.65 11.54
CA ARG A 879 -9.66 -5.55 12.51
C ARG A 879 -11.00 -4.99 13.02
N LEU A 880 -11.07 -3.68 13.28
CA LEU A 880 -12.30 -3.01 13.70
C LEU A 880 -13.36 -2.90 12.59
N SER A 881 -12.93 -2.87 11.32
CA SER A 881 -13.84 -2.90 10.18
C SER A 881 -14.44 -4.28 9.94
N GLY A 882 -13.80 -5.33 10.44
CA GLY A 882 -14.18 -6.72 10.20
C GLY A 882 -13.68 -7.24 8.85
N PRO A 883 -13.97 -8.49 8.50
CA PRO A 883 -13.54 -9.05 7.24
C PRO A 883 -14.36 -8.54 6.07
N ASP A 884 -13.66 -8.08 5.04
CA ASP A 884 -14.25 -7.72 3.77
C ASP A 884 -13.19 -7.78 2.65
N ASN A 885 -13.63 -8.02 1.41
CA ASN A 885 -12.72 -7.93 0.26
C ASN A 885 -12.22 -6.50 0.04
N ASN A 886 -12.96 -5.49 0.52
CA ASN A 886 -12.59 -4.09 0.32
C ASN A 886 -11.41 -3.67 1.20
N GLY A 887 -11.42 -3.99 2.49
CA GLY A 887 -10.33 -3.75 3.42
C GLY A 887 -9.04 -4.48 3.07
N LYS A 888 -9.12 -5.67 2.44
CA LYS A 888 -7.94 -6.38 1.90
C LYS A 888 -7.19 -5.58 0.84
N LYS A 889 -7.86 -4.69 0.12
CA LYS A 889 -7.25 -3.82 -0.90
C LYS A 889 -6.52 -2.62 -0.32
N PHE A 890 -6.71 -2.31 0.97
CA PHE A 890 -5.93 -1.27 1.63
C PHE A 890 -4.55 -1.81 2.00
N VAL A 891 -3.50 -1.04 1.74
CA VAL A 891 -2.11 -1.36 2.09
C VAL A 891 -1.43 -0.15 2.72
N LEU A 892 -0.39 -0.41 3.50
CA LEU A 892 0.51 0.61 4.03
C LEU A 892 1.75 0.66 3.13
N LEU A 893 1.86 1.71 2.32
CA LEU A 893 3.13 2.04 1.67
C LEU A 893 3.94 2.92 2.63
N GLY A 894 5.05 2.39 3.13
CA GLY A 894 5.88 3.01 4.16
C GLY A 894 6.26 2.04 5.26
N ASP A 895 6.99 2.57 6.24
CA ASP A 895 7.51 1.79 7.37
C ASP A 895 6.45 1.60 8.48
N PRO A 896 6.07 0.35 8.81
CA PRO A 896 5.09 0.07 9.86
C PRO A 896 5.59 0.44 11.27
N ALA A 897 6.92 0.55 11.48
CA ALA A 897 7.53 0.93 12.75
C ALA A 897 7.77 2.44 12.89
N LEU A 898 7.23 3.26 11.98
CA LEU A 898 7.23 4.71 12.09
C LEU A 898 6.00 5.22 12.87
N LYS A 899 6.14 6.34 13.59
CA LYS A 899 5.00 7.10 14.16
C LYS A 899 4.70 8.31 13.28
N MET A 900 3.45 8.78 13.27
CA MET A 900 3.20 10.14 12.78
C MET A 900 3.93 11.15 13.67
N ALA A 901 4.18 12.36 13.14
CA ALA A 901 4.85 13.44 13.85
C ALA A 901 3.90 14.09 14.87
N TYR A 902 3.42 13.30 15.82
CA TYR A 902 2.60 13.78 16.93
C TYR A 902 3.43 14.71 17.80
N PRO A 903 2.91 15.90 18.15
CA PRO A 903 3.55 16.77 19.13
C PRO A 903 3.72 16.04 20.48
N GLU A 904 4.89 16.16 21.09
CA GLU A 904 5.24 15.39 22.30
C GLU A 904 4.49 15.88 23.56
N TYR A 905 4.35 17.20 23.71
CA TYR A 905 3.80 17.82 24.91
C TYR A 905 2.54 18.65 24.66
N LYS A 906 1.91 19.11 25.74
CA LYS A 906 0.67 19.89 25.71
C LYS A 906 0.90 21.37 26.03
N ILE A 907 0.06 22.23 25.45
CA ILE A 907 0.06 23.67 25.75
C ILE A 907 -1.25 24.03 26.46
N TYR A 908 -1.13 24.69 27.61
CA TYR A 908 -2.24 25.07 28.47
C TYR A 908 -2.38 26.60 28.53
N THR A 909 -3.58 27.10 28.23
CA THR A 909 -3.93 28.51 28.51
C THR A 909 -4.24 28.68 29.99
N THR A 910 -3.69 29.71 30.62
CA THR A 910 -3.91 30.03 32.04
C THR A 910 -4.85 31.20 32.23
N SER A 911 -4.67 32.27 31.45
CA SER A 911 -5.50 33.47 31.55
C SER A 911 -5.72 34.15 30.20
N ILE A 912 -6.86 34.84 30.08
CA ILE A 912 -7.19 35.75 29.00
C ILE A 912 -7.56 37.09 29.65
N ASN A 913 -6.87 38.17 29.27
CA ASN A 913 -7.00 39.51 29.85
C ASN A 913 -6.85 39.52 31.39
N GLY A 914 -5.92 38.70 31.90
CA GLY A 914 -5.67 38.54 33.34
C GLY A 914 -6.72 37.73 34.10
N ASN A 915 -7.80 37.30 33.44
CA ASN A 915 -8.82 36.45 34.03
C ASN A 915 -8.48 34.97 33.82
N ALA A 916 -8.50 34.17 34.88
CA ALA A 916 -8.24 32.74 34.78
C ALA A 916 -9.27 32.02 33.91
N VAL A 917 -8.82 31.16 33.00
CA VAL A 917 -9.71 30.41 32.08
C VAL A 917 -10.51 29.28 32.74
N SER A 918 -10.35 29.08 34.05
CA SER A 918 -11.21 28.21 34.86
C SER A 918 -12.67 28.71 34.91
N PHE A 919 -12.89 29.99 34.62
CA PHE A 919 -14.21 30.59 34.39
C PHE A 919 -14.45 30.82 32.89
N LEU A 920 -15.71 30.89 32.44
CA LEU A 920 -16.02 31.31 31.07
C LEU A 920 -15.47 32.73 30.84
N SER A 921 -14.49 32.86 29.95
CA SER A 921 -14.01 34.18 29.51
C SER A 921 -15.12 34.86 28.71
N ASP A 922 -15.48 36.10 29.07
CA ASP A 922 -16.69 36.80 28.60
C ASP A 922 -16.81 36.86 27.07
N THR A 923 -16.06 37.75 26.42
CA THR A 923 -16.07 37.93 24.97
C THR A 923 -14.85 38.71 24.53
N LEU A 924 -14.13 38.25 23.51
CA LEU A 924 -13.14 39.05 22.77
C LEU A 924 -13.88 39.94 21.76
N ARG A 925 -13.77 41.24 21.93
CA ARG A 925 -14.50 42.23 21.11
C ARG A 925 -13.58 42.85 20.08
N ALA A 926 -14.13 43.26 18.93
CA ALA A 926 -13.37 44.03 17.95
C ALA A 926 -12.76 45.28 18.58
N MET A 927 -11.54 45.66 18.22
CA MET A 927 -10.77 46.79 18.78
C MET A 927 -10.37 46.63 20.25
N GLU A 928 -10.49 45.43 20.83
CA GLU A 928 -9.97 45.12 22.16
C GLU A 928 -8.51 44.64 22.07
N GLU A 929 -7.64 45.17 22.93
CA GLU A 929 -6.32 44.59 23.16
C GLU A 929 -6.46 43.36 24.05
N VAL A 930 -6.01 42.21 23.56
CA VAL A 930 -6.14 40.92 24.20
C VAL A 930 -4.76 40.43 24.61
N THR A 931 -4.61 39.97 25.84
CA THR A 931 -3.41 39.28 26.34
C THR A 931 -3.74 37.87 26.79
N ILE A 932 -3.03 36.88 26.27
CA ILE A 932 -3.20 35.46 26.58
C ILE A 932 -1.91 34.94 27.20
N THR A 933 -2.01 34.28 28.35
CA THR A 933 -0.88 33.65 29.02
C THR A 933 -1.08 32.14 29.14
N GLY A 934 0.02 31.39 29.18
CA GLY A 934 -0.04 29.94 29.30
C GLY A 934 1.31 29.31 29.61
N TYR A 935 1.34 27.98 29.58
CA TYR A 935 2.56 27.21 29.73
C TYR A 935 2.55 25.93 28.88
N VAL A 936 3.75 25.43 28.58
CA VAL A 936 4.00 24.09 28.04
C VAL A 936 4.08 23.11 29.21
N GLY A 937 3.32 22.02 29.15
CA GLY A 937 3.26 21.02 30.21
C GLY A 937 3.22 19.60 29.68
N ASP A 938 3.46 18.65 30.57
CA ASP A 938 3.31 17.22 30.27
C ASP A 938 1.84 16.78 30.19
N GLU A 939 1.62 15.47 29.99
CA GLU A 939 0.28 14.87 29.90
C GLU A 939 -0.56 15.06 31.18
N ASP A 940 0.08 15.19 32.34
CA ASP A 940 -0.56 15.41 33.65
C ASP A 940 -0.81 16.91 33.94
N GLY A 941 -0.39 17.80 33.04
CA GLY A 941 -0.53 19.24 33.17
C GLY A 941 0.52 19.88 34.09
N ILE A 942 1.66 19.23 34.32
CA ILE A 942 2.77 19.80 35.07
C ILE A 942 3.61 20.68 34.12
N PRO A 943 3.88 21.96 34.47
CA PRO A 943 4.70 22.84 33.63
C PRO A 943 6.12 22.34 33.42
N LEU A 944 6.59 22.38 32.17
CA LEU A 944 7.97 22.03 31.79
C LEU A 944 8.88 23.24 31.94
N THR A 945 9.45 23.42 33.12
CA THR A 945 10.29 24.60 33.43
C THR A 945 11.62 24.65 32.67
N ASP A 946 12.01 23.56 32.01
CA ASP A 946 13.20 23.43 31.18
C ASP A 946 12.91 23.59 29.68
N PHE A 947 11.68 23.93 29.29
CA PHE A 947 11.31 24.20 27.91
C PHE A 947 11.48 25.70 27.61
N SER A 948 12.43 26.07 26.76
CA SER A 948 12.60 27.46 26.31
C SER A 948 12.79 27.52 24.80
N GLY A 949 11.88 28.21 24.12
CA GLY A 949 11.75 28.12 22.67
C GLY A 949 10.78 29.15 22.10
N VAL A 950 10.09 28.78 21.02
CA VAL A 950 9.13 29.65 20.34
C VAL A 950 7.76 28.98 20.29
N ILE A 951 6.71 29.75 20.57
CA ILE A 951 5.32 29.37 20.39
C ILE A 951 4.69 30.18 19.24
N THR A 952 3.87 29.52 18.44
CA THR A 952 3.05 30.13 17.38
C THR A 952 1.56 29.89 17.70
N PRO A 953 0.90 30.83 18.40
CA PRO A 953 -0.55 30.87 18.49
C PRO A 953 -1.22 31.25 17.17
N THR A 954 -2.29 30.54 16.83
CA THR A 954 -3.26 30.95 15.81
C THR A 954 -4.62 31.12 16.47
N VAL A 955 -5.13 32.35 16.50
CA VAL A 955 -6.46 32.69 17.04
C VAL A 955 -7.44 32.74 15.88
N PHE A 956 -8.37 31.81 15.86
CA PHE A 956 -9.44 31.72 14.88
C PHE A 956 -10.71 32.41 15.35
N ASP A 957 -11.40 33.04 14.41
CA ASP A 957 -12.80 33.44 14.59
C ASP A 957 -13.72 32.21 14.66
N LYS A 958 -15.02 32.47 14.85
CA LYS A 958 -16.10 31.50 14.74
C LYS A 958 -16.14 30.82 13.36
N GLU A 959 -16.72 29.62 13.35
CA GLU A 959 -16.98 28.88 12.12
C GLU A 959 -17.90 29.64 11.17
N THR A 960 -17.64 29.48 9.87
CA THR A 960 -18.46 29.99 8.78
C THR A 960 -19.03 28.83 7.99
N LEU A 961 -20.31 28.94 7.61
CA LEU A 961 -20.95 28.02 6.68
C LEU A 961 -20.53 28.35 5.24
N ILE A 962 -20.07 27.34 4.52
CA ILE A 962 -19.84 27.39 3.08
C ILE A 962 -20.95 26.59 2.40
N GLU A 963 -21.50 27.12 1.32
CA GLU A 963 -22.40 26.40 0.41
C GLU A 963 -21.61 26.07 -0.86
N THR A 964 -21.65 24.80 -1.30
CA THR A 964 -21.02 24.37 -2.55
C THR A 964 -21.76 24.90 -3.77
N LEU A 965 -21.12 24.87 -4.94
CA LEU A 965 -21.63 25.49 -6.16
C LEU A 965 -22.76 24.68 -6.82
N GLY A 966 -22.80 23.36 -6.62
CA GLY A 966 -23.71 22.44 -7.31
C GLY A 966 -23.31 22.23 -8.77
N SER A 967 -22.00 22.09 -9.01
CA SER A 967 -21.41 21.92 -10.33
C SER A 967 -21.90 20.62 -11.00
N ASP A 968 -21.93 20.60 -12.34
CA ASP A 968 -22.34 19.44 -13.15
C ASP A 968 -23.68 18.74 -12.77
N GLY A 969 -24.60 19.50 -12.16
CA GLY A 969 -25.93 19.02 -11.80
C GLY A 969 -26.03 18.37 -10.42
N ALA A 970 -24.95 18.39 -9.63
CA ALA A 970 -24.94 17.96 -8.24
C ALA A 970 -25.83 18.86 -7.36
N SER A 971 -26.38 18.27 -6.29
CA SER A 971 -27.09 19.05 -5.26
C SER A 971 -26.12 19.90 -4.47
N ARG A 972 -26.49 21.12 -4.07
CA ARG A 972 -25.64 21.90 -3.16
C ARG A 972 -25.56 21.28 -1.77
N MET A 973 -24.38 21.32 -1.17
CA MET A 973 -24.12 20.92 0.21
C MET A 973 -23.66 22.12 1.01
N THR A 974 -24.00 22.16 2.30
CA THR A 974 -23.41 23.11 3.25
C THR A 974 -22.50 22.40 4.24
N PHE A 975 -21.38 23.05 4.57
CA PHE A 975 -20.45 22.55 5.59
C PHE A 975 -19.78 23.71 6.32
N SER A 976 -19.37 23.48 7.56
CA SER A 976 -18.69 24.47 8.40
C SER A 976 -17.17 24.42 8.19
N VAL A 977 -16.54 25.59 8.07
CA VAL A 977 -15.08 25.75 8.07
C VAL A 977 -14.68 26.83 9.07
N ARG A 978 -13.48 26.69 9.64
CA ARG A 978 -12.84 27.69 10.50
C ARG A 978 -11.59 28.22 9.80
N LYS A 979 -11.80 29.17 8.87
CA LYS A 979 -10.72 29.73 8.02
C LYS A 979 -10.25 31.12 8.44
N ASN A 980 -11.08 31.87 9.18
CA ASN A 980 -10.78 33.27 9.50
C ASN A 980 -9.81 33.34 10.69
N ILE A 981 -8.59 33.84 10.45
CA ILE A 981 -7.56 34.04 11.46
C ILE A 981 -7.60 35.50 11.93
N ILE A 982 -7.85 35.69 13.23
CA ILE A 982 -7.85 36.98 13.93
C ILE A 982 -6.42 37.43 14.23
N TYR A 983 -5.58 36.49 14.66
CA TYR A 983 -4.19 36.74 14.99
C TYR A 983 -3.36 35.48 14.76
N LYS A 984 -2.17 35.67 14.19
CA LYS A 984 -1.12 34.68 14.09
C LYS A 984 0.23 35.36 14.29
N GLY A 985 1.01 34.90 15.25
CA GLY A 985 2.32 35.49 15.53
C GLY A 985 3.19 34.58 16.38
N LYS A 986 4.46 34.95 16.54
CA LYS A 986 5.44 34.18 17.32
C LYS A 986 5.72 34.85 18.65
N ALA A 987 5.89 34.07 19.70
CA ALA A 987 6.36 34.55 21.00
C ALA A 987 7.39 33.60 21.62
N LEU A 988 8.19 34.13 22.53
CA LEU A 988 9.12 33.32 23.32
C LEU A 988 8.36 32.52 24.38
N VAL A 989 8.79 31.28 24.56
CA VAL A 989 8.51 30.47 25.75
C VAL A 989 9.74 30.53 26.63
N GLU A 990 9.61 30.98 27.87
CA GLU A 990 10.69 31.09 28.83
C GLU A 990 10.38 30.24 30.06
N ASN A 991 11.23 29.25 30.34
CA ASN A 991 11.04 28.31 31.44
C ASN A 991 9.63 27.68 31.45
N GLY A 992 9.13 27.31 30.28
CA GLY A 992 7.82 26.72 30.08
C GLY A 992 6.66 27.71 29.96
N TYR A 993 6.84 29.00 30.23
CA TYR A 993 5.75 29.99 30.25
C TYR A 993 5.78 30.93 29.04
N PHE A 994 4.62 31.38 28.60
CA PHE A 994 4.49 32.35 27.50
C PHE A 994 3.41 33.40 27.77
N SER A 995 3.56 34.54 27.09
CA SER A 995 2.57 35.62 27.06
C SER A 995 2.50 36.20 25.64
N ILE A 996 1.31 36.35 25.10
CA ILE A 996 1.05 36.94 23.78
C ILE A 996 0.02 38.04 23.89
N SER A 997 0.17 39.09 23.08
CA SER A 997 -0.80 40.19 23.01
C SER A 997 -1.07 40.56 21.57
N PHE A 998 -2.32 40.96 21.27
CA PHE A 998 -2.74 41.44 19.96
C PHE A 998 -4.01 42.28 20.08
N ILE A 999 -4.32 43.08 19.05
CA ILE A 999 -5.60 43.79 18.95
C ILE A 999 -6.53 42.97 18.06
N VAL A 1000 -7.75 42.71 18.53
CA VAL A 1000 -8.78 42.02 17.72
C VAL A 1000 -9.18 42.94 16.56
N PRO A 1001 -9.03 42.53 15.29
CA PRO A 1001 -9.30 43.43 14.18
C PRO A 1001 -10.75 43.88 14.11
N ARG A 1002 -10.96 45.09 13.59
CA ARG A 1002 -12.30 45.67 13.39
C ARG A 1002 -13.21 44.81 12.50
N ASP A 1003 -12.58 44.04 11.63
CA ASP A 1003 -13.20 43.25 10.57
C ASP A 1003 -13.69 41.86 10.99
N ILE A 1004 -13.59 41.51 12.28
CA ILE A 1004 -14.29 40.31 12.75
C ILE A 1004 -15.79 40.45 12.50
N ALA A 1005 -16.47 39.32 12.27
CA ALA A 1005 -17.91 39.37 12.15
C ALA A 1005 -18.55 39.62 13.53
N TYR A 1006 -19.40 40.63 13.68
CA TYR A 1006 -19.88 41.07 15.01
C TYR A 1006 -20.88 40.12 15.68
N GLN A 1007 -21.42 39.13 14.96
CA GLN A 1007 -22.25 38.10 15.58
C GLN A 1007 -21.42 37.28 16.58
N PHE A 1008 -21.99 37.05 17.77
CA PHE A 1008 -21.34 36.29 18.81
C PHE A 1008 -21.23 34.82 18.43
N GLY A 1009 -20.03 34.26 18.53
CA GLY A 1009 -19.77 32.84 18.28
C GLY A 1009 -18.51 32.37 19.01
N LYS A 1010 -18.31 31.05 19.11
CA LYS A 1010 -17.14 30.49 19.77
C LYS A 1010 -15.90 30.63 18.90
N GLY A 1011 -14.83 31.17 19.47
CA GLY A 1011 -13.50 31.16 18.87
C GLY A 1011 -12.71 29.89 19.20
N LYS A 1012 -11.55 29.75 18.57
CA LYS A 1012 -10.56 28.72 18.91
C LYS A 1012 -9.17 29.33 18.84
N ILE A 1013 -8.33 29.03 19.82
CA ILE A 1013 -6.89 29.28 19.77
C ILE A 1013 -6.23 27.91 19.57
N SER A 1014 -5.37 27.80 18.57
CA SER A 1014 -4.49 26.64 18.36
C SER A 1014 -3.06 27.07 18.63
N TYR A 1015 -2.29 26.22 19.30
CA TYR A 1015 -0.91 26.49 19.68
C TYR A 1015 0.01 25.40 19.12
N TYR A 1016 1.16 25.82 18.62
CA TYR A 1016 2.31 24.97 18.37
C TYR A 1016 3.55 25.60 18.98
N ALA A 1017 4.39 24.85 19.68
CA ALA A 1017 5.66 25.34 20.24
C ALA A 1017 6.79 24.35 20.00
N THR A 1018 8.03 24.85 19.92
CA THR A 1018 9.25 24.04 19.78
C THR A 1018 10.41 24.71 20.51
N ASP A 1019 11.27 23.91 21.16
CA ASP A 1019 12.57 24.34 21.70
C ASP A 1019 13.76 23.95 20.80
N GLY A 1020 13.46 23.38 19.61
CA GLY A 1020 14.44 22.86 18.66
C GLY A 1020 14.76 21.36 18.82
N VAL A 1021 14.29 20.73 19.90
CA VAL A 1021 14.45 19.29 20.16
C VAL A 1021 13.11 18.63 20.47
N ARG A 1022 12.29 19.29 21.28
CA ARG A 1022 10.95 18.87 21.72
C ARG A 1022 9.92 19.84 21.16
N ASP A 1023 8.72 19.36 20.92
CA ASP A 1023 7.58 20.19 20.51
C ASP A 1023 6.34 19.96 21.37
N ALA A 1024 5.40 20.90 21.26
CA ALA A 1024 4.16 20.88 22.00
C ALA A 1024 3.02 21.43 21.16
N ALA A 1025 1.82 20.91 21.40
CA ALA A 1025 0.60 21.43 20.81
C ALA A 1025 -0.52 21.58 21.84
N GLY A 1026 -1.43 22.50 21.58
CA GLY A 1026 -2.57 22.69 22.45
C GLY A 1026 -3.67 23.50 21.79
N TYR A 1027 -4.80 23.61 22.47
CA TYR A 1027 -5.88 24.49 22.06
C TYR A 1027 -6.58 25.13 23.26
N HIS A 1028 -7.34 26.19 22.97
CA HIS A 1028 -8.31 26.75 23.90
C HIS A 1028 -9.50 27.31 23.12
N ASP A 1029 -10.73 27.01 23.54
CA ASP A 1029 -11.96 27.36 22.79
C ASP A 1029 -13.12 27.78 23.70
N ARG A 1030 -12.84 28.05 24.97
CA ARG A 1030 -13.82 28.42 26.00
C ARG A 1030 -13.99 29.94 26.12
N PHE A 1031 -14.12 30.60 24.98
CA PHE A 1031 -14.36 32.03 24.87
C PHE A 1031 -15.26 32.34 23.66
N VAL A 1032 -15.89 33.50 23.71
CA VAL A 1032 -16.75 34.02 22.63
C VAL A 1032 -16.03 35.15 21.92
N ILE A 1033 -16.27 35.30 20.62
CA ILE A 1033 -15.84 36.43 19.81
C ILE A 1033 -17.10 37.10 19.26
N GLY A 1034 -17.17 38.42 19.35
CA GLY A 1034 -18.28 39.18 18.81
C GLY A 1034 -18.39 40.58 19.41
N GLY A 1035 -19.26 41.40 18.80
CA GLY A 1035 -19.41 42.80 19.17
C GLY A 1035 -18.15 43.64 18.95
N ILE A 1036 -18.19 44.87 19.43
CA ILE A 1036 -17.12 45.87 19.35
C ILE A 1036 -16.85 46.43 20.74
N SER A 1037 -15.59 46.73 21.03
CA SER A 1037 -15.18 47.37 22.27
C SER A 1037 -15.75 48.78 22.37
N ASN A 1038 -16.17 49.17 23.58
CA ASN A 1038 -16.59 50.56 23.86
C ASN A 1038 -15.38 51.49 24.10
N THR A 1039 -14.17 50.93 24.14
CA THR A 1039 -12.92 51.66 24.35
C THR A 1039 -12.30 51.93 22.99
N ALA A 1040 -12.19 53.21 22.60
CA ALA A 1040 -11.68 53.58 21.29
C ALA A 1040 -10.14 53.50 21.24
N ILE A 1041 -9.58 52.60 20.42
CA ILE A 1041 -8.20 52.67 19.94
C ILE A 1041 -8.23 53.53 18.67
N THR A 1042 -7.70 54.75 18.71
CA THR A 1042 -7.64 55.63 17.54
C THR A 1042 -6.29 55.53 16.86
N ASP A 1043 -6.23 54.78 15.77
CA ASP A 1043 -5.22 54.88 14.71
C ASP A 1043 -5.87 55.49 13.45
N GLN A 1044 -5.13 56.32 12.74
CA GLN A 1044 -5.49 56.94 11.46
C GLN A 1044 -4.38 56.84 10.40
N SER A 1045 -3.22 56.25 10.75
CA SER A 1045 -2.14 55.98 9.81
C SER A 1045 -2.34 54.61 9.20
N GLY A 1046 -1.97 54.41 7.94
CA GLY A 1046 -1.91 53.08 7.35
C GLY A 1046 -0.53 52.43 7.55
N PRO A 1047 -0.40 51.11 7.31
CA PRO A 1047 0.86 50.40 7.54
C PRO A 1047 2.05 50.96 6.75
N GLU A 1048 3.24 50.95 7.33
CA GLU A 1048 4.49 51.19 6.60
C GLU A 1048 4.88 49.90 5.84
N ILE A 1049 5.09 49.99 4.52
CA ILE A 1049 5.41 48.84 3.66
C ILE A 1049 6.75 49.03 2.98
N ARG A 1050 7.68 48.09 3.17
CA ARG A 1050 8.97 48.04 2.45
C ARG A 1050 9.08 46.76 1.64
N LEU A 1051 9.13 46.91 0.31
CA LEU A 1051 9.15 45.79 -0.64
C LEU A 1051 10.55 45.48 -1.12
N PHE A 1052 10.81 44.19 -1.33
CA PHE A 1052 12.05 43.62 -1.82
C PHE A 1052 11.77 42.38 -2.67
N ILE A 1053 12.75 41.99 -3.49
CA ILE A 1053 12.73 40.73 -4.23
C ILE A 1053 13.93 39.88 -3.80
N ASN A 1054 13.67 38.65 -3.32
CA ASN A 1054 14.58 37.65 -2.75
C ASN A 1054 15.32 38.09 -1.48
N ASP A 1055 15.93 39.27 -1.45
CA ASP A 1055 16.70 39.78 -0.31
C ASP A 1055 16.54 41.30 -0.13
N THR A 1056 17.05 41.83 0.97
CA THR A 1056 17.00 43.27 1.28
C THR A 1056 18.03 44.11 0.53
N LEU A 1057 18.92 43.50 -0.26
CA LEU A 1057 19.89 44.18 -1.12
C LEU A 1057 19.27 44.58 -2.47
N PHE A 1058 18.24 43.87 -2.92
CA PHE A 1058 17.54 44.15 -4.16
C PHE A 1058 17.07 45.61 -4.26
N ARG A 1059 17.22 46.21 -5.44
CA ARG A 1059 16.76 47.56 -5.74
C ARG A 1059 15.73 47.55 -6.85
N SER A 1060 14.70 48.39 -6.70
CA SER A 1060 13.66 48.56 -7.71
C SER A 1060 14.26 48.85 -9.09
N GLY A 1061 13.87 48.07 -10.08
CA GLY A 1061 14.40 48.05 -11.45
C GLY A 1061 15.48 46.99 -11.72
N GLY A 1062 15.93 46.26 -10.70
CA GLY A 1062 16.95 45.20 -10.82
C GLY A 1062 16.46 43.94 -11.54
N PHE A 1063 17.40 43.04 -11.85
CA PHE A 1063 17.12 41.77 -12.52
C PHE A 1063 16.65 40.68 -11.56
N THR A 1064 15.84 39.74 -12.05
CA THR A 1064 15.44 38.50 -11.39
C THR A 1064 15.44 37.35 -12.40
N ASP A 1065 15.23 36.13 -11.93
CA ASP A 1065 14.87 35.00 -12.81
C ASP A 1065 13.33 34.87 -12.92
N GLU A 1066 12.86 33.76 -13.51
CA GLU A 1066 11.44 33.46 -13.70
C GLU A 1066 10.69 33.11 -12.39
N ASN A 1067 11.38 32.89 -11.25
CA ASN A 1067 10.77 32.46 -9.98
C ASN A 1067 11.19 33.33 -8.77
N PRO A 1068 11.01 34.65 -8.81
CA PRO A 1068 11.41 35.53 -7.71
C PRO A 1068 10.50 35.40 -6.48
N VAL A 1069 11.05 35.71 -5.31
CA VAL A 1069 10.31 35.77 -4.03
C VAL A 1069 10.04 37.23 -3.67
N LEU A 1070 8.77 37.61 -3.56
CA LEU A 1070 8.37 38.89 -3.00
C LEU A 1070 8.53 38.87 -1.48
N ILE A 1071 9.24 39.87 -0.94
CA ILE A 1071 9.34 40.10 0.49
C ILE A 1071 8.76 41.49 0.80
N ALA A 1072 7.79 41.56 1.70
CA ALA A 1072 7.27 42.82 2.22
C ALA A 1072 7.42 42.87 3.75
N TYR A 1073 8.19 43.84 4.25
CA TYR A 1073 8.20 44.16 5.68
C TYR A 1073 7.09 45.17 5.95
N VAL A 1074 6.26 44.87 6.94
CA VAL A 1074 5.10 45.68 7.30
C VAL A 1074 5.19 46.07 8.78
N ASN A 1075 4.89 47.33 9.10
CA ASN A 1075 4.85 47.83 10.47
C ASN A 1075 3.68 48.81 10.66
N ASP A 1076 2.92 48.65 11.75
CA ASP A 1076 1.78 49.49 12.12
C ASP A 1076 1.57 49.49 13.64
N GLU A 1077 1.14 50.60 14.25
CA GLU A 1077 0.97 50.67 15.71
C GLU A 1077 -0.21 49.81 16.21
N SER A 1078 -1.28 49.74 15.42
CA SER A 1078 -2.46 48.93 15.70
C SER A 1078 -2.28 47.47 15.25
N GLY A 1079 -1.30 47.21 14.39
CA GLY A 1079 -0.97 45.89 13.86
C GLY A 1079 -1.62 45.65 12.50
N VAL A 1080 -1.24 44.55 11.85
CA VAL A 1080 -1.69 44.23 10.48
C VAL A 1080 -2.96 43.41 10.50
N ASN A 1081 -3.95 43.78 9.68
CA ASN A 1081 -5.17 43.02 9.50
C ASN A 1081 -4.95 41.86 8.52
N THR A 1082 -5.07 40.65 9.04
CA THR A 1082 -4.98 39.41 8.25
C THR A 1082 -6.34 38.77 7.99
N ILE A 1083 -7.44 39.37 8.44
CA ILE A 1083 -8.79 38.81 8.31
C ILE A 1083 -9.26 38.93 6.85
N GLY A 1084 -9.28 37.80 6.13
CA GLY A 1084 -9.76 37.74 4.74
C GLY A 1084 -11.27 37.56 4.57
N SER A 1085 -12.08 37.83 5.61
CA SER A 1085 -13.55 37.73 5.53
C SER A 1085 -14.25 39.05 5.24
N SER A 1086 -13.54 40.18 5.29
CA SER A 1086 -14.10 41.51 5.01
C SER A 1086 -13.86 41.89 3.55
N ILE A 1087 -14.95 42.25 2.87
CA ILE A 1087 -14.92 42.62 1.45
C ILE A 1087 -13.95 43.80 1.24
N GLY A 1088 -12.88 43.55 0.50
CA GLY A 1088 -11.94 44.58 0.05
C GLY A 1088 -10.80 44.91 1.01
N HIS A 1089 -10.66 44.21 2.14
CA HIS A 1089 -9.59 44.42 3.12
C HIS A 1089 -8.50 43.31 3.14
N ASP A 1090 -8.42 42.51 2.08
CA ASP A 1090 -7.34 41.53 1.92
C ASP A 1090 -5.97 42.21 1.72
N ILE A 1091 -4.93 41.51 2.16
CA ILE A 1091 -3.56 41.82 1.76
C ILE A 1091 -3.41 41.34 0.32
N VAL A 1092 -3.19 42.26 -0.63
CA VAL A 1092 -3.17 41.90 -2.05
C VAL A 1092 -1.89 42.35 -2.75
N ALA A 1093 -1.36 41.50 -3.62
CA ALA A 1093 -0.36 41.89 -4.62
C ALA A 1093 -0.98 41.89 -6.02
N VAL A 1094 -0.75 42.97 -6.76
CA VAL A 1094 -1.18 43.13 -8.16
C VAL A 1094 0.06 43.18 -9.03
N LEU A 1095 0.24 42.17 -9.89
CA LEU A 1095 1.33 42.11 -10.86
C LEU A 1095 0.89 42.74 -12.18
N ASN A 1096 1.69 43.66 -12.72
CA ASN A 1096 1.51 44.31 -14.02
C ASN A 1096 0.12 44.93 -14.22
N LEU A 1097 -0.42 45.56 -13.17
CA LEU A 1097 -1.73 46.22 -13.17
C LEU A 1097 -2.94 45.30 -13.45
N LYS A 1098 -2.77 43.98 -13.40
CA LYS A 1098 -3.86 43.00 -13.54
C LYS A 1098 -4.72 42.94 -12.27
N THR A 1099 -5.56 43.96 -12.07
CA THR A 1099 -6.41 44.10 -10.88
C THR A 1099 -7.58 43.13 -10.84
N ASP A 1100 -7.88 42.46 -11.96
CA ASP A 1100 -8.90 41.42 -12.10
C ASP A 1100 -8.45 40.05 -11.56
N ALA A 1101 -7.16 39.86 -11.30
CA ALA A 1101 -6.59 38.64 -10.72
C ALA A 1101 -5.46 38.96 -9.72
N PRO A 1102 -5.77 39.57 -8.56
CA PRO A 1102 -4.79 39.84 -7.52
C PRO A 1102 -4.36 38.56 -6.78
N PHE A 1103 -3.13 38.54 -6.29
CA PHE A 1103 -2.65 37.51 -5.37
C PHE A 1103 -3.07 37.87 -3.95
N ILE A 1104 -3.83 37.00 -3.28
CA ILE A 1104 -4.22 37.16 -1.87
C ILE A 1104 -3.08 36.66 -0.98
N LEU A 1105 -2.57 37.54 -0.11
CA LEU A 1105 -1.35 37.32 0.67
C LEU A 1105 -1.57 37.18 2.17
N ASN A 1106 -2.82 37.17 2.66
CA ASN A 1106 -3.15 37.12 4.09
C ASN A 1106 -2.44 35.95 4.81
N ASP A 1107 -2.45 34.77 4.20
CA ASP A 1107 -1.80 33.55 4.72
C ASP A 1107 -0.26 33.58 4.70
N TYR A 1108 0.33 34.53 3.98
CA TYR A 1108 1.78 34.68 3.83
C TYR A 1108 2.35 35.74 4.77
N TYR A 1109 1.50 36.47 5.51
CA TYR A 1109 1.92 37.39 6.57
C TYR A 1109 2.23 36.61 7.84
N GLU A 1110 3.38 36.93 8.43
CA GLU A 1110 3.82 36.41 9.71
C GLU A 1110 4.30 37.56 10.60
N ALA A 1111 3.73 37.68 11.80
CA ALA A 1111 4.15 38.69 12.77
C ALA A 1111 5.53 38.36 13.37
N ASP A 1112 6.32 39.41 13.66
CA ASP A 1112 7.65 39.29 14.26
C ASP A 1112 7.57 38.76 15.71
N LEU A 1113 8.71 38.26 16.20
CA LEU A 1113 8.81 37.67 17.53
C LEU A 1113 8.40 38.68 18.63
N ASN A 1114 7.48 38.27 19.51
CA ASN A 1114 6.96 39.02 20.65
C ASN A 1114 6.21 40.32 20.30
N THR A 1115 5.75 40.50 19.06
CA THR A 1115 5.01 41.71 18.67
C THR A 1115 3.95 41.43 17.61
N TYR A 1116 2.80 42.12 17.73
CA TYR A 1116 1.75 42.13 16.71
C TYR A 1116 1.87 43.31 15.73
N LYS A 1117 2.79 44.24 16.01
CA LYS A 1117 2.91 45.53 15.31
C LYS A 1117 3.73 45.46 14.04
N SER A 1118 4.60 44.47 13.90
CA SER A 1118 5.43 44.29 12.72
C SER A 1118 5.45 42.84 12.28
N GLY A 1119 5.76 42.64 11.00
CA GLY A 1119 5.85 41.32 10.42
C GLY A 1119 6.35 41.35 8.99
N ARG A 1120 6.36 40.18 8.36
CA ARG A 1120 6.85 39.99 7.00
C ARG A 1120 5.90 39.14 6.18
N ILE A 1121 5.68 39.55 4.93
CA ILE A 1121 5.00 38.77 3.89
C ILE A 1121 6.06 38.17 2.99
N THR A 1122 6.01 36.86 2.75
CA THR A 1122 6.94 36.17 1.82
C THR A 1122 6.14 35.39 0.79
N TYR A 1123 6.16 35.81 -0.48
CA TYR A 1123 5.36 35.19 -1.54
C TYR A 1123 6.23 34.75 -2.73
N PRO A 1124 6.35 33.45 -3.03
CA PRO A 1124 7.14 32.96 -4.16
C PRO A 1124 6.34 33.04 -5.46
N PHE A 1125 6.74 33.92 -6.39
CA PHE A 1125 6.25 33.87 -7.76
C PHE A 1125 6.84 32.66 -8.48
N LYS A 1126 6.09 32.09 -9.42
CA LYS A 1126 6.54 30.97 -10.26
C LYS A 1126 6.25 31.27 -11.73
N ARG A 1127 7.22 31.00 -12.60
CA ARG A 1127 7.12 31.09 -14.07
C ARG A 1127 6.65 32.46 -14.57
N LEU A 1128 7.29 33.54 -14.10
CA LEU A 1128 7.09 34.87 -14.66
C LEU A 1128 7.71 34.94 -16.07
N GLU A 1129 7.01 35.59 -16.98
CA GLU A 1129 7.48 35.82 -18.35
C GLU A 1129 8.71 36.75 -18.36
N PRO A 1130 9.67 36.57 -19.28
CA PRO A 1130 10.77 37.53 -19.44
C PRO A 1130 10.28 38.95 -19.77
N GLY A 1131 10.87 39.96 -19.13
CA GLY A 1131 10.53 41.37 -19.36
C GLY A 1131 10.41 42.21 -18.10
N LYS A 1132 9.89 43.44 -18.24
CA LYS A 1132 9.65 44.35 -17.11
C LYS A 1132 8.37 43.96 -16.38
N HIS A 1133 8.48 43.84 -15.06
CA HIS A 1133 7.35 43.63 -14.16
C HIS A 1133 7.26 44.73 -13.10
N THR A 1134 6.05 44.99 -12.64
CA THR A 1134 5.76 45.83 -11.47
C THR A 1134 4.80 45.07 -10.58
N VAL A 1135 5.15 44.90 -9.31
CA VAL A 1135 4.22 44.40 -8.30
C VAL A 1135 3.84 45.52 -7.34
N ARG A 1136 2.53 45.69 -7.13
CA ARG A 1136 1.96 46.63 -6.17
C ARG A 1136 1.31 45.86 -5.04
N VAL A 1137 1.73 46.11 -3.81
CA VAL A 1137 1.21 45.46 -2.61
C VAL A 1137 0.37 46.45 -1.82
N LYS A 1138 -0.83 46.04 -1.42
CA LYS A 1138 -1.72 46.77 -0.53
C LYS A 1138 -1.88 46.02 0.78
N VAL A 1139 -1.74 46.73 1.90
CA VAL A 1139 -1.88 46.17 3.25
C VAL A 1139 -2.81 47.05 4.08
N TRP A 1140 -3.56 46.44 4.99
CA TRP A 1140 -4.50 47.08 5.90
C TRP A 1140 -4.06 46.89 7.34
N ASP A 1141 -4.25 47.89 8.18
CA ASP A 1141 -4.11 47.75 9.63
C ASP A 1141 -5.43 47.23 10.26
N VAL A 1142 -5.41 46.91 11.55
CA VAL A 1142 -6.60 46.42 12.27
C VAL A 1142 -7.72 47.46 12.42
N ASN A 1143 -7.41 48.74 12.17
CA ASN A 1143 -8.30 49.90 12.22
C ASN A 1143 -8.98 50.21 10.87
N ASN A 1144 -8.62 49.48 9.80
CA ASN A 1144 -9.02 49.63 8.41
C ASN A 1144 -8.41 50.84 7.68
N ASN A 1145 -7.24 51.32 8.10
CA ASN A 1145 -6.37 52.18 7.30
C ASN A 1145 -5.55 51.32 6.34
N SER A 1146 -5.31 51.79 5.11
CA SER A 1146 -4.46 51.07 4.15
C SER A 1146 -3.33 51.92 3.59
N SER A 1147 -2.28 51.22 3.19
CA SER A 1147 -1.14 51.75 2.44
C SER A 1147 -0.87 50.87 1.23
N GLU A 1148 -0.25 51.46 0.20
CA GLU A 1148 0.22 50.74 -0.98
C GLU A 1148 1.71 51.03 -1.21
N ALA A 1149 2.48 50.01 -1.58
CA ALA A 1149 3.85 50.14 -2.06
C ALA A 1149 4.01 49.41 -3.40
N SER A 1150 4.98 49.80 -4.21
CA SER A 1150 5.26 49.14 -5.49
C SER A 1150 6.75 48.95 -5.70
N ILE A 1151 7.13 47.84 -6.34
CA ILE A 1151 8.50 47.56 -6.74
C ILE A 1151 8.54 47.09 -8.19
N ASP A 1152 9.48 47.65 -8.96
CA ASP A 1152 9.75 47.28 -10.34
C ASP A 1152 10.89 46.24 -10.36
N PHE A 1153 10.85 45.30 -11.30
CA PHE A 1153 11.94 44.35 -11.55
C PHE A 1153 11.93 43.87 -13.00
N PHE A 1154 13.03 43.28 -13.46
CA PHE A 1154 13.17 42.74 -14.82
C PHE A 1154 13.49 41.25 -14.78
N VAL A 1155 12.57 40.43 -15.29
CA VAL A 1155 12.75 38.98 -15.38
C VAL A 1155 13.63 38.67 -16.61
N ALA A 1156 14.76 38.00 -16.39
CA ALA A 1156 15.64 37.50 -17.43
C ALA A 1156 15.76 35.99 -17.34
N SER A 1157 15.88 35.30 -18.48
CA SER A 1157 15.86 33.84 -18.46
C SER A 1157 17.05 33.25 -17.70
N SER A 1158 16.78 32.30 -16.80
CA SER A 1158 17.81 31.57 -16.05
C SER A 1158 18.77 30.76 -16.94
N SER A 1159 18.42 30.51 -18.20
CA SER A 1159 19.28 29.86 -19.20
C SER A 1159 20.47 30.71 -19.67
N GLU A 1160 20.42 32.02 -19.47
CA GLU A 1160 21.48 32.96 -19.84
C GLU A 1160 21.98 33.73 -18.60
N LEU A 1161 23.26 34.12 -18.58
CA LEU A 1161 23.82 35.00 -17.55
C LEU A 1161 23.70 36.47 -18.00
N THR A 1162 22.79 37.20 -17.35
CA THR A 1162 22.58 38.63 -17.58
C THR A 1162 23.13 39.45 -16.43
N LEU A 1163 23.88 40.52 -16.73
CA LEU A 1163 24.36 41.48 -15.73
C LEU A 1163 23.62 42.81 -15.86
N GLY A 1164 23.26 43.37 -14.71
CA GLY A 1164 22.69 44.71 -14.61
C GLY A 1164 23.72 45.77 -14.24
N SER A 1165 23.33 46.65 -13.32
CA SER A 1165 24.23 47.70 -12.85
C SER A 1165 25.49 47.10 -12.20
N PHE A 1166 26.63 47.75 -12.43
CA PHE A 1166 27.88 47.48 -11.73
C PHE A 1166 28.35 48.79 -11.12
N ASP A 1167 28.23 48.87 -9.80
CA ASP A 1167 28.39 50.07 -9.02
C ASP A 1167 29.62 49.97 -8.11
N ILE A 1168 30.16 51.13 -7.73
CA ILE A 1168 31.20 51.27 -6.72
C ILE A 1168 30.80 52.38 -5.74
N TYR A 1169 30.94 52.13 -4.44
CA TYR A 1169 30.61 53.10 -3.39
C TYR A 1169 31.59 53.02 -2.20
N PRO A 1170 32.04 54.16 -1.64
CA PRO A 1170 31.92 55.50 -2.19
C PRO A 1170 32.70 55.66 -3.51
N ASN A 1171 32.32 56.65 -4.33
CA ASN A 1171 33.02 56.98 -5.56
C ASN A 1171 32.89 58.50 -5.84
N PRO A 1172 33.95 59.30 -5.62
CA PRO A 1172 35.33 58.88 -5.37
C PRO A 1172 35.55 58.28 -3.97
N PHE A 1173 36.56 57.42 -3.84
CA PHE A 1173 37.01 56.87 -2.55
C PHE A 1173 38.47 57.20 -2.24
N SER A 1174 38.83 57.22 -0.96
CA SER A 1174 40.20 57.46 -0.48
C SER A 1174 40.90 56.22 0.06
N GLU A 1175 40.20 55.45 0.89
CA GLU A 1175 40.76 54.28 1.58
C GLU A 1175 40.17 52.97 1.05
N MET A 1176 38.85 52.84 1.00
CA MET A 1176 38.16 51.60 0.59
C MET A 1176 36.88 51.92 -0.18
N ALA A 1177 36.53 51.05 -1.12
CA ALA A 1177 35.25 51.05 -1.82
C ALA A 1177 34.71 49.65 -2.03
N THR A 1178 33.39 49.51 -1.98
CA THR A 1178 32.67 48.27 -2.24
C THR A 1178 32.15 48.30 -3.68
N LEU A 1179 32.46 47.25 -4.44
CA LEU A 1179 31.95 47.02 -5.78
C LEU A 1179 30.80 46.02 -5.73
N ILE A 1180 29.65 46.40 -6.27
CA ILE A 1180 28.38 45.64 -6.20
C ILE A 1180 27.83 45.51 -7.62
N PHE A 1181 27.28 44.36 -7.96
CA PHE A 1181 26.69 44.12 -9.28
C PHE A 1181 25.34 43.42 -9.20
N GLU A 1182 24.49 43.65 -10.20
CA GLU A 1182 23.21 42.97 -10.37
C GLU A 1182 23.32 41.84 -11.40
N HIS A 1183 22.58 40.75 -11.20
CA HIS A 1183 22.55 39.57 -12.08
C HIS A 1183 21.26 38.76 -11.92
N ASN A 1184 20.91 37.92 -12.89
CA ASN A 1184 19.69 37.07 -12.85
C ASN A 1184 19.93 35.66 -12.26
N LYS A 1185 21.01 35.48 -11.49
CA LYS A 1185 21.50 34.17 -11.04
C LYS A 1185 21.57 34.06 -9.52
N ALA A 1186 20.44 33.88 -8.86
CA ALA A 1186 20.37 33.67 -7.41
C ALA A 1186 20.44 32.18 -7.06
N GLY A 1187 21.02 31.83 -5.90
CA GLY A 1187 21.12 30.47 -5.39
C GLY A 1187 22.25 29.62 -5.98
N GLU A 1188 23.19 30.22 -6.73
CA GLU A 1188 24.31 29.52 -7.36
C GLU A 1188 25.67 30.18 -7.11
N ASN A 1189 26.76 29.45 -7.37
CA ASN A 1189 28.12 29.99 -7.29
C ASN A 1189 28.48 30.75 -8.59
N LEU A 1190 29.06 31.94 -8.43
CA LEU A 1190 29.51 32.80 -9.53
C LEU A 1190 31.01 33.09 -9.42
N ASP A 1191 31.74 32.86 -10.52
CA ASP A 1191 33.15 33.18 -10.65
C ASP A 1191 33.34 34.60 -11.18
N LEU A 1192 33.97 35.46 -10.38
CA LEU A 1192 34.17 36.88 -10.66
C LEU A 1192 35.62 37.20 -10.98
N ASN A 1193 35.86 37.96 -12.05
CA ASN A 1193 37.14 38.59 -12.36
C ASN A 1193 36.93 40.10 -12.56
N LEU A 1194 37.55 40.92 -11.72
CA LEU A 1194 37.56 42.37 -11.86
C LEU A 1194 38.93 42.84 -12.35
N SER A 1195 38.95 43.43 -13.55
CA SER A 1195 40.15 44.05 -14.14
C SER A 1195 40.02 45.57 -14.12
N ILE A 1196 40.98 46.28 -13.56
CA ILE A 1196 40.95 47.75 -13.43
C ILE A 1196 41.99 48.36 -14.35
N PHE A 1197 41.58 49.33 -15.17
CA PHE A 1197 42.39 49.98 -16.19
C PHE A 1197 42.51 51.50 -15.94
N SER A 1198 43.68 52.06 -16.21
CA SER A 1198 43.84 53.52 -16.37
C SER A 1198 43.12 54.02 -17.63
N LEU A 1199 42.92 55.34 -17.75
CA LEU A 1199 42.36 55.95 -18.99
C LEU A 1199 43.22 55.70 -20.24
N ALA A 1200 44.50 55.33 -20.09
CA ALA A 1200 45.38 54.94 -21.18
C ALA A 1200 45.24 53.44 -21.58
N GLY A 1201 44.33 52.69 -20.95
CA GLY A 1201 44.09 51.26 -21.22
C GLY A 1201 45.07 50.31 -20.53
N ILE A 1202 45.98 50.81 -19.70
CA ILE A 1202 46.91 49.96 -18.94
C ILE A 1202 46.18 49.36 -17.73
N GLN A 1203 46.22 48.03 -17.59
CA GLN A 1203 45.68 47.32 -16.43
C GLN A 1203 46.54 47.60 -15.19
N VAL A 1204 45.91 48.13 -14.14
CA VAL A 1204 46.55 48.52 -12.88
C VAL A 1204 46.20 47.56 -11.72
N ALA A 1205 45.12 46.80 -11.83
CA ALA A 1205 44.76 45.74 -10.88
C ALA A 1205 43.96 44.60 -11.54
N SER A 1206 44.02 43.41 -10.94
CA SER A 1206 43.15 42.26 -11.24
C SER A 1206 42.78 41.57 -9.94
N LEU A 1207 41.49 41.30 -9.75
CA LEU A 1207 40.96 40.62 -8.57
C LEU A 1207 40.09 39.45 -9.04
N ASN A 1208 40.20 38.30 -8.37
CA ASN A 1208 39.39 37.11 -8.63
C ASN A 1208 38.72 36.65 -7.35
N ARG A 1209 37.46 36.23 -7.44
CA ARG A 1209 36.71 35.69 -6.31
C ARG A 1209 35.56 34.83 -6.82
N THR A 1210 35.31 33.72 -6.16
CA THR A 1210 34.04 32.98 -6.31
C THR A 1210 33.13 33.39 -5.16
N ILE A 1211 31.87 33.70 -5.47
CA ILE A 1211 30.84 34.02 -4.48
C ILE A 1211 29.67 33.05 -4.62
N PHE A 1212 28.96 32.80 -3.53
CA PHE A 1212 27.60 32.26 -3.60
C PHE A 1212 26.63 33.44 -3.68
N ALA A 1213 25.75 33.43 -4.66
CA ALA A 1213 24.82 34.51 -4.90
C ALA A 1213 23.53 34.31 -4.11
N ASP A 1214 23.45 34.88 -2.91
CA ASP A 1214 22.26 34.77 -2.05
C ASP A 1214 20.99 35.41 -2.64
N GLY A 1215 21.16 36.36 -3.58
CA GLY A 1215 20.08 37.00 -4.33
C GLY A 1215 20.58 37.60 -5.64
N TYR A 1216 19.83 38.54 -6.22
CA TYR A 1216 20.13 39.09 -7.56
C TYR A 1216 21.04 40.33 -7.56
N ARG A 1217 21.48 40.78 -6.39
CA ARG A 1217 22.43 41.89 -6.24
C ARG A 1217 23.53 41.48 -5.25
N SER A 1218 24.73 41.29 -5.77
CA SER A 1218 25.85 40.70 -5.04
C SER A 1218 27.02 41.66 -4.85
N VAL A 1219 27.69 41.55 -3.70
CA VAL A 1219 28.97 42.24 -3.46
C VAL A 1219 30.08 41.50 -4.20
N ALA A 1220 30.65 42.13 -5.23
CA ALA A 1220 31.76 41.57 -5.98
C ALA A 1220 33.05 41.60 -5.13
N PHE A 1221 33.52 42.80 -4.79
CA PHE A 1221 34.80 43.03 -4.12
C PHE A 1221 34.71 44.22 -3.15
N GLU A 1222 35.37 44.11 -2.00
CA GLU A 1222 35.78 45.28 -1.22
C GLU A 1222 37.23 45.57 -1.59
N TRP A 1223 37.52 46.80 -2.02
CA TRP A 1223 38.80 47.15 -2.61
C TRP A 1223 39.41 48.39 -1.94
N ASP A 1224 40.66 48.28 -1.51
CA ASP A 1224 41.43 49.33 -0.85
C ASP A 1224 42.20 50.24 -1.83
N GLY A 1225 41.97 50.07 -3.14
CA GLY A 1225 42.65 50.81 -4.19
C GLY A 1225 44.12 50.42 -4.38
N ARG A 1226 44.53 49.21 -3.98
CA ARG A 1226 45.87 48.67 -4.29
C ARG A 1226 45.89 47.83 -5.57
N GLY A 1227 47.01 47.91 -6.28
CA GLY A 1227 47.28 47.10 -7.48
C GLY A 1227 47.78 45.70 -7.15
N ALA A 1228 48.03 44.89 -8.19
CA ALA A 1228 48.42 43.47 -8.06
C ALA A 1228 49.74 43.23 -7.29
N ASN A 1229 50.58 44.24 -7.14
CA ASN A 1229 51.85 44.20 -6.38
C ASN A 1229 51.71 44.76 -4.95
N GLY A 1230 50.49 45.02 -4.48
CA GLY A 1230 50.22 45.62 -3.17
C GLY A 1230 50.54 47.11 -3.07
N SER A 1231 50.96 47.77 -4.16
CA SER A 1231 51.20 49.21 -4.17
C SER A 1231 49.91 50.01 -4.31
N GLN A 1232 49.86 51.18 -3.67
CA GLN A 1232 48.72 52.09 -3.76
C GLN A 1232 48.65 52.73 -5.15
N ILE A 1233 47.50 52.62 -5.81
CA ILE A 1233 47.26 53.21 -7.13
C ILE A 1233 47.09 54.74 -7.00
N SER A 1234 47.66 55.54 -7.89
CA SER A 1234 47.60 57.00 -7.81
C SER A 1234 46.16 57.54 -7.89
N ALA A 1235 45.89 58.68 -7.24
CA ALA A 1235 44.61 59.39 -7.38
C ALA A 1235 44.32 59.69 -8.86
N GLY A 1236 43.07 59.52 -9.28
CA GLY A 1236 42.69 59.65 -10.70
C GLY A 1236 41.46 58.82 -11.08
N LEU A 1237 41.15 58.83 -12.38
CA LEU A 1237 40.03 58.10 -12.98
C LEU A 1237 40.51 56.79 -13.61
N TYR A 1238 39.74 55.73 -13.37
CA TYR A 1238 39.97 54.36 -13.81
C TYR A 1238 38.68 53.74 -14.33
N ILE A 1239 38.79 52.62 -15.05
CA ILE A 1239 37.67 51.82 -15.52
C ILE A 1239 37.83 50.41 -14.93
N GLY A 1240 36.88 49.98 -14.11
CA GLY A 1240 36.79 48.60 -13.65
C GLY A 1240 35.89 47.80 -14.59
N ARG A 1241 36.36 46.67 -15.10
CA ARG A 1241 35.58 45.71 -15.90
C ARG A 1241 35.41 44.43 -15.11
N LEU A 1242 34.17 44.10 -14.78
CA LEU A 1242 33.80 42.84 -14.14
C LEU A 1242 33.43 41.82 -15.22
N ARG A 1243 34.00 40.63 -15.13
CA ARG A 1243 33.58 39.41 -15.84
C ARG A 1243 32.98 38.47 -14.81
N VAL A 1244 31.81 37.93 -15.12
CA VAL A 1244 31.11 36.94 -14.29
C VAL A 1244 30.92 35.68 -15.12
N ARG A 1245 31.13 34.52 -14.51
CA ARG A 1245 30.87 33.21 -15.10
C ARG A 1245 30.01 32.35 -14.17
N ASP A 1246 28.98 31.70 -14.71
CA ASP A 1246 28.11 30.79 -13.97
C ASP A 1246 28.62 29.32 -14.00
N ALA A 1247 27.94 28.43 -13.27
CA ALA A 1247 28.30 27.01 -13.18
C ALA A 1247 28.16 26.25 -14.52
N LEU A 1248 27.38 26.78 -15.47
CA LEU A 1248 27.20 26.22 -16.82
C LEU A 1248 28.25 26.74 -17.82
N GLY A 1249 29.11 27.66 -17.39
CA GLY A 1249 30.17 28.26 -18.20
C GLY A 1249 29.73 29.47 -19.02
N ASN A 1250 28.52 29.98 -18.82
CA ASN A 1250 28.06 31.23 -19.46
C ASN A 1250 28.82 32.41 -18.89
N GLU A 1251 29.09 33.43 -19.71
CA GLU A 1251 29.86 34.60 -19.31
C GLU A 1251 29.18 35.90 -19.69
N SER A 1252 29.33 36.90 -18.81
CA SER A 1252 28.88 38.25 -19.08
C SER A 1252 29.83 39.28 -18.48
N PHE A 1253 29.79 40.51 -19.01
CA PHE A 1253 30.71 41.58 -18.64
C PHE A 1253 29.97 42.88 -18.33
N SER A 1254 30.40 43.58 -17.29
CA SER A 1254 29.93 44.93 -16.97
C SER A 1254 31.11 45.85 -16.63
N SER A 1255 30.93 47.16 -16.70
CA SER A 1255 32.02 48.12 -16.47
C SER A 1255 31.56 49.34 -15.68
N VAL A 1256 32.44 49.83 -14.81
CA VAL A 1256 32.19 50.98 -13.93
C VAL A 1256 33.35 51.96 -13.97
N LYS A 1257 33.06 53.25 -13.89
CA LYS A 1257 34.08 54.30 -13.71
C LYS A 1257 34.45 54.38 -12.24
N ILE A 1258 35.75 54.34 -11.95
CA ILE A 1258 36.29 54.39 -10.60
C ILE A 1258 37.10 55.68 -10.43
N SER A 1259 36.82 56.46 -9.40
CA SER A 1259 37.54 57.67 -9.05
C SER A 1259 38.23 57.51 -7.70
N ILE A 1260 39.53 57.74 -7.66
CA ILE A 1260 40.34 57.63 -6.44
C ILE A 1260 40.78 59.04 -6.05
N VAL A 1261 40.46 59.47 -4.83
CA VAL A 1261 40.89 60.76 -4.25
C VAL A 1261 41.71 60.47 -2.99
N ARG A 1262 42.99 60.81 -3.00
CA ARG A 1262 43.90 60.52 -1.89
C ARG A 1262 44.68 61.75 -1.49
#